data_AF-I3ZDX0-F1
#
_entry.id   AF-I3ZDX0-F1
#
_cell.length_a   1.000
_cell.length_b   1.000
_cell.length_c   1.000
_cell.angle_alpha   90.00
_cell.angle_beta   90.00
_cell.angle_gamma   90.00
#
_symmetry.space_group_name_H-M   'P 1'
#
loop_
_entity.id
_entity.type
_entity.pdbx_description
1 polymer ?
#
loop_
_entity_poly.entity_id
_entity_poly.type
_entity_poly.pdbx_seq_one_letter_code
_entity_poly.pdbx_strand_id
1 'polypeptide(L)'
;MTSRSSKKYCVAAAALWFAAVGCAAMLPAQDLPALRKGFAAPPNDAKPMMRWWWFGPSVTREEIMHEIDQMHAGGIGGFEFASVYPLLLDDPAKGIHNLRYASPEMVEMLRVAQEHGRALGMRVDLTLGSGWPFGGPHIPIDQAAANLKVIALPVGAPHPVMAAGESLIAVYSAGGTPQKWDAATAHREALTFSGTGSNAGVAVYFILSHTKQMVKRASVGSEGYVLDHMSKQAITTHLTAVGEPLLKGFKGAPPYAIFSDSLEVYGSDWTPTLPQEFQRRRGYDLLDHLPELAQGGTPQAEAIRHDWAVTLSDLVRENYLQPMTTFAAEHGTKFRSQTYGEPAATLADERIPQLPEGEGPQWNAFSYTRWTSSANHIFGNNVTSAETWTWLHSPAFRATPLDMKAEADRMFLEGVNQIVGHGWPYSAPGVQEPGWSLYAAAVFNAHNPWWPVMPQVTNYLQRMSWLLRQGEPANDIAVLLPEDDAQAEFRPGHVSVTAEMPHHITPQLMKSMLSAGYNVDYTDAKAIELKGIAHPVVVIPATRRMPLALVQRLQTYAKGGGKIIFVGETPSTSPGLKDAGDSARVAAAVAALLPMAQHVASDADLPAALHRALPPDMDVSASHGEIGFLHRRLKGSDVYFIANTSNTAQVLKVSPRTTRHTAEWWDTEKGSASAATLGAQITLPPYASRVLVLHDGTGVNTRTPSLAADSRTPITLTDWHAAFPGSAGSPAMPERAVKSTVWTDDAATKFYSGEVRYTTTFAAHALGKGQHLVLGFPDGKPLENTRPANLPGMRAWFDAPVRDAAVVLVNGKPAGTLWHPPYELDLSSLVKDGDNTIEVRVFNTATNEMAGHPPVDYTALKATYGDRFQMQDMDKIDAATSGMVGPVTLDYRTESK
;
A
#
# COMPACT_ATOMS: atom_id res chain seq x y z
N MET A 1 71.33 -13.79 8.56
CA MET A 1 71.41 -13.42 10.00
C MET A 1 71.19 -11.92 10.14
N THR A 2 70.43 -11.47 11.14
CA THR A 2 70.44 -10.14 11.82
C THR A 2 70.59 -8.85 10.97
N SER A 3 69.79 -7.78 11.14
CA SER A 3 69.23 -7.26 12.39
C SER A 3 67.94 -6.42 12.22
N ARG A 4 67.30 -6.14 13.35
CA ARG A 4 65.98 -5.53 13.59
C ARG A 4 65.85 -4.03 13.27
N SER A 5 64.56 -3.60 13.33
CA SER A 5 64.02 -2.26 13.62
C SER A 5 63.71 -1.38 12.40
N SER A 6 62.58 -0.63 12.34
CA SER A 6 61.43 -0.50 13.27
C SER A 6 60.15 -0.05 12.52
N LYS A 7 58.96 -0.26 13.12
CA LYS A 7 57.70 0.38 12.69
C LYS A 7 57.22 1.40 13.72
N LYS A 8 56.97 2.66 13.33
CA LYS A 8 55.92 3.54 13.92
C LYS A 8 55.46 4.60 12.89
N TYR A 9 54.16 4.55 12.60
CA TYR A 9 53.21 5.58 12.14
C TYR A 9 53.66 6.78 11.30
N CYS A 10 53.01 6.93 10.14
CA CYS A 10 52.46 8.22 9.73
C CYS A 10 51.05 7.99 9.14
N VAL A 11 50.11 8.86 9.48
CA VAL A 11 48.69 8.81 9.07
C VAL A 11 48.48 9.77 7.90
N ALA A 12 47.94 9.29 6.77
CA ALA A 12 47.30 10.15 5.76
C ALA A 12 46.46 9.34 4.74
N ALA A 13 45.28 9.89 4.44
CA ALA A 13 44.53 9.74 3.18
C ALA A 13 44.26 8.33 2.60
N ALA A 14 43.12 7.75 3.01
CA ALA A 14 42.34 6.81 2.19
C ALA A 14 40.84 7.05 2.39
N ALA A 15 40.40 8.30 2.17
CA ALA A 15 38.99 8.66 2.04
C ALA A 15 38.74 9.07 0.59
N LEU A 16 37.62 8.60 0.02
CA LEU A 16 37.21 8.53 -1.42
C LEU A 16 37.32 7.11 -1.99
N TRP A 17 36.37 6.74 -2.85
CA TRP A 17 36.12 5.41 -3.46
C TRP A 17 35.23 4.41 -2.68
N PHE A 18 34.14 4.88 -2.07
CA PHE A 18 32.91 4.07 -1.91
C PHE A 18 31.65 4.94 -2.08
N ALA A 19 31.41 5.37 -3.33
CA ALA A 19 30.21 6.13 -3.72
C ALA A 19 29.87 5.88 -5.21
N ALA A 20 29.68 4.61 -5.58
CA ALA A 20 29.44 4.23 -6.99
C ALA A 20 28.68 2.90 -7.20
N VAL A 21 27.84 2.45 -6.26
CA VAL A 21 26.80 1.42 -6.51
C VAL A 21 25.51 1.90 -5.86
N GLY A 22 24.76 2.71 -6.60
CA GLY A 22 23.64 3.48 -6.07
C GLY A 22 23.00 4.47 -7.03
N CYS A 23 23.47 4.54 -8.29
CA CYS A 23 22.62 5.06 -9.35
C CYS A 23 21.59 3.98 -9.70
N ALA A 24 20.40 4.08 -9.11
CA ALA A 24 19.21 3.82 -9.90
C ALA A 24 19.35 4.71 -11.14
N ALA A 25 19.51 4.10 -12.32
CA ALA A 25 19.61 4.87 -13.54
C ALA A 25 18.30 5.63 -13.71
N MET A 26 18.31 6.94 -13.46
CA MET A 26 17.28 7.85 -13.98
C MET A 26 17.18 7.51 -15.46
N LEU A 27 16.06 6.89 -15.87
CA LEU A 27 15.84 6.57 -17.26
C LEU A 27 15.97 7.90 -18.01
N PRO A 28 16.87 8.01 -19.01
CA PRO A 28 17.10 9.27 -19.68
C PRO A 28 15.76 9.76 -20.22
N ALA A 29 15.33 10.94 -19.77
CA ALA A 29 13.97 11.44 -19.97
C ALA A 29 13.56 11.26 -21.43
N GLN A 30 12.64 10.31 -21.65
CA GLN A 30 12.41 9.79 -23.00
C GLN A 30 11.88 10.90 -23.90
N ASP A 31 12.40 10.96 -25.13
CA ASP A 31 11.75 11.76 -26.15
C ASP A 31 10.36 11.19 -26.44
N LEU A 32 9.49 12.02 -27.01
CA LEU A 32 8.09 11.63 -27.24
C LEU A 32 7.93 10.34 -28.08
N PRO A 33 8.75 10.07 -29.12
CA PRO A 33 8.75 8.76 -29.81
C PRO A 33 9.09 7.58 -28.89
N ALA A 34 10.14 7.68 -28.07
CA ALA A 34 10.47 6.63 -27.11
C ALA A 34 9.36 6.46 -26.06
N LEU A 35 8.79 7.56 -25.56
CA LEU A 35 7.71 7.55 -24.58
C LEU A 35 6.46 6.84 -25.12
N ARG A 36 6.03 7.16 -26.36
CA ARG A 36 4.92 6.45 -27.04
C ARG A 36 5.23 4.97 -27.21
N LYS A 37 6.46 4.61 -27.60
CA LYS A 37 6.88 3.21 -27.77
C LYS A 37 6.84 2.44 -26.45
N GLY A 38 7.36 3.02 -25.37
CA GLY A 38 7.35 2.41 -24.03
C GLY A 38 5.96 2.29 -23.43
N PHE A 39 5.03 3.19 -23.75
CA PHE A 39 3.63 3.05 -23.34
C PHE A 39 2.88 1.96 -24.14
N ALA A 40 3.15 1.84 -25.44
CA ALA A 40 2.58 0.79 -26.27
C ALA A 40 3.07 -0.61 -25.86
N ALA A 41 4.36 -0.73 -25.51
CA ALA A 41 4.99 -1.98 -25.09
C ALA A 41 5.93 -1.74 -23.88
N PRO A 42 5.38 -1.69 -22.64
CA PRO A 42 6.20 -1.46 -21.46
C PRO A 42 7.11 -2.64 -21.13
N PRO A 43 8.25 -2.40 -20.45
CA PRO A 43 9.12 -3.46 -19.95
C PRO A 43 8.45 -4.27 -18.82
N ASN A 44 8.94 -5.51 -18.62
CA ASN A 44 8.39 -6.45 -17.64
C ASN A 44 8.56 -5.99 -16.18
N ASP A 45 9.54 -5.13 -15.87
CA ASP A 45 9.79 -4.65 -14.51
C ASP A 45 8.69 -3.69 -13.99
N ALA A 46 7.78 -3.25 -14.87
CA ALA A 46 6.61 -2.47 -14.56
C ALA A 46 5.33 -3.30 -14.36
N LYS A 47 5.37 -4.62 -14.59
CA LYS A 47 4.22 -5.49 -14.33
C LYS A 47 3.88 -5.52 -12.83
N PRO A 48 2.60 -5.73 -12.47
CA PRO A 48 2.23 -5.97 -11.09
C PRO A 48 2.88 -7.26 -10.57
N MET A 49 3.10 -7.32 -9.26
CA MET A 49 3.51 -8.52 -8.54
C MET A 49 2.38 -9.03 -7.65
N MET A 50 2.50 -10.25 -7.14
CA MET A 50 1.62 -10.79 -6.10
C MET A 50 2.44 -11.25 -4.89
N ARG A 51 1.99 -10.96 -3.67
CA ARG A 51 2.44 -11.70 -2.49
C ARG A 51 1.83 -13.10 -2.56
N TRP A 52 2.69 -14.11 -2.52
CA TRP A 52 2.35 -15.52 -2.71
C TRP A 52 2.34 -16.22 -1.36
N TRP A 53 1.14 -16.52 -0.87
CA TRP A 53 0.94 -17.07 0.46
C TRP A 53 1.12 -18.58 0.47
N TRP A 54 2.16 -19.03 1.17
CA TRP A 54 2.42 -20.46 1.40
C TRP A 54 1.94 -20.85 2.80
N PHE A 55 0.94 -21.72 2.86
CA PHE A 55 0.28 -22.13 4.09
C PHE A 55 0.98 -23.34 4.70
N GLY A 56 1.64 -23.13 5.85
CA GLY A 56 2.42 -24.16 6.54
C GLY A 56 3.58 -24.74 5.72
N PRO A 57 3.95 -24.14 4.58
CA PRO A 57 4.64 -24.82 3.49
C PRO A 57 4.19 -26.24 3.14
N SER A 58 2.87 -26.46 3.12
CA SER A 58 2.24 -27.57 2.39
C SER A 58 2.28 -27.32 0.88
N VAL A 59 3.46 -27.42 0.28
CA VAL A 59 3.72 -27.10 -1.15
C VAL A 59 4.39 -28.25 -1.90
N THR A 60 4.18 -28.33 -3.21
CA THR A 60 4.79 -29.34 -4.09
C THR A 60 5.57 -28.66 -5.23
N ARG A 61 6.58 -29.35 -5.78
CA ARG A 61 7.41 -28.84 -6.89
C ARG A 61 6.57 -28.54 -8.13
N GLU A 62 5.66 -29.46 -8.44
CA GLU A 62 4.83 -29.45 -9.65
C GLU A 62 3.83 -28.30 -9.60
N GLU A 63 3.14 -28.10 -8.46
CA GLU A 63 2.18 -27.02 -8.29
C GLU A 63 2.86 -25.65 -8.19
N ILE A 64 4.04 -25.57 -7.54
CA ILE A 64 4.89 -24.36 -7.56
C ILE A 64 5.17 -23.91 -8.99
N MET A 65 5.51 -24.85 -9.89
CA MET A 65 5.75 -24.52 -11.30
C MET A 65 4.45 -24.14 -12.01
N HIS A 66 3.34 -24.82 -11.71
CA HIS A 66 2.04 -24.55 -12.32
C HIS A 66 1.49 -23.16 -11.98
N GLU A 67 1.45 -22.78 -10.70
CA GLU A 67 0.96 -21.45 -10.30
C GLU A 67 1.84 -20.32 -10.84
N ILE A 68 3.16 -20.53 -10.96
CA ILE A 68 4.07 -19.56 -11.59
C ILE A 68 3.76 -19.43 -13.10
N ASP A 69 3.50 -20.54 -13.81
CA ASP A 69 3.08 -20.50 -15.21
C ASP A 69 1.74 -19.75 -15.38
N GLN A 70 0.79 -19.97 -14.46
CA GLN A 70 -0.47 -19.23 -14.40
C GLN A 70 -0.25 -17.73 -14.14
N MET A 71 0.59 -17.35 -13.18
CA MET A 71 0.93 -15.95 -12.92
C MET A 71 1.51 -15.28 -14.17
N HIS A 72 2.49 -15.92 -14.81
CA HIS A 72 3.12 -15.44 -16.03
C HIS A 72 2.10 -15.30 -17.18
N ALA A 73 1.23 -16.29 -17.39
CA ALA A 73 0.16 -16.25 -18.40
C ALA A 73 -0.87 -15.14 -18.12
N GLY A 74 -1.18 -14.88 -16.85
CA GLY A 74 -2.00 -13.75 -16.41
C GLY A 74 -1.32 -12.38 -16.56
N GLY A 75 -0.05 -12.34 -16.95
CA GLY A 75 0.73 -11.12 -17.18
C GLY A 75 1.37 -10.52 -15.92
N ILE A 76 1.37 -11.24 -14.80
CA ILE A 76 2.05 -10.88 -13.55
C ILE A 76 3.57 -10.96 -13.76
N GLY A 77 4.31 -9.98 -13.23
CA GLY A 77 5.75 -9.83 -13.44
C GLY A 77 6.64 -10.47 -12.40
N GLY A 78 6.05 -10.99 -11.32
CA GLY A 78 6.81 -11.52 -10.20
C GLY A 78 5.96 -11.78 -8.96
N PHE A 79 6.61 -12.37 -7.96
CA PHE A 79 5.98 -12.73 -6.70
C PHE A 79 6.90 -12.47 -5.50
N GLU A 80 6.30 -12.27 -4.33
CA GLU A 80 6.98 -12.30 -3.04
C GLU A 80 6.58 -13.58 -2.29
N PHE A 81 7.55 -14.37 -1.82
CA PHE A 81 7.24 -15.52 -0.95
C PHE A 81 6.89 -15.07 0.46
N ALA A 82 5.65 -15.30 0.89
CA ALA A 82 5.20 -15.05 2.25
C ALA A 82 4.67 -16.35 2.91
N SER A 83 5.43 -16.88 3.87
CA SER A 83 5.07 -18.13 4.56
C SER A 83 4.25 -17.87 5.81
N VAL A 84 3.09 -18.51 5.92
CA VAL A 84 2.12 -18.32 7.02
C VAL A 84 1.68 -19.67 7.62
N TYR A 85 0.73 -19.61 8.56
CA TYR A 85 0.08 -20.74 9.23
C TYR A 85 -0.39 -21.86 8.25
N PRO A 86 -0.40 -23.13 8.69
CA PRO A 86 -0.95 -24.25 7.91
C PRO A 86 -2.46 -24.11 7.76
N LEU A 87 -3.03 -24.59 6.63
CA LEU A 87 -4.49 -24.70 6.42
C LEU A 87 -5.02 -26.13 6.55
N LEU A 88 -4.15 -27.15 6.46
CA LEU A 88 -4.49 -28.56 6.66
C LEU A 88 -3.47 -29.24 7.59
N LEU A 89 -3.90 -30.35 8.20
CA LEU A 89 -3.01 -31.32 8.84
C LEU A 89 -2.25 -32.10 7.76
N ASP A 90 -1.11 -32.69 8.14
CA ASP A 90 -0.40 -33.64 7.29
C ASP A 90 -1.29 -34.83 6.94
N ASP A 91 -1.42 -35.11 5.64
CA ASP A 91 -2.21 -36.22 5.08
C ASP A 91 -1.41 -36.87 3.93
N PRO A 92 -0.56 -37.88 4.25
CA PRO A 92 0.24 -38.58 3.25
C PRO A 92 -0.58 -39.28 2.16
N ALA A 93 -1.87 -39.59 2.40
CA ALA A 93 -2.73 -40.20 1.39
C ALA A 93 -3.19 -39.17 0.33
N LYS A 94 -3.12 -37.87 0.64
CA LYS A 94 -3.34 -36.76 -0.30
C LYS A 94 -2.06 -36.04 -0.72
N GLY A 95 -0.89 -36.47 -0.22
CA GLY A 95 0.39 -35.79 -0.45
C GLY A 95 0.55 -34.45 0.28
N ILE A 96 -0.28 -34.17 1.30
CA ILE A 96 -0.19 -32.95 2.11
C ILE A 96 0.84 -33.16 3.23
N HIS A 97 1.83 -32.27 3.30
CA HIS A 97 2.86 -32.29 4.35
C HIS A 97 3.38 -30.87 4.62
N ASN A 98 3.22 -30.39 5.85
CA ASN A 98 3.64 -29.05 6.25
C ASN A 98 5.14 -29.00 6.53
N LEU A 99 5.93 -28.50 5.58
CA LEU A 99 7.37 -28.35 5.74
C LEU A 99 7.69 -27.30 6.81
N ARG A 100 8.55 -27.65 7.78
CA ARG A 100 8.98 -26.71 8.81
C ARG A 100 9.64 -25.46 8.19
N TYR A 101 9.27 -24.27 8.66
CA TYR A 101 9.84 -23.02 8.17
C TYR A 101 11.38 -22.99 8.29
N ALA A 102 12.05 -22.49 7.24
CA ALA A 102 13.51 -22.49 7.07
C ALA A 102 14.20 -23.87 7.17
N SER A 103 13.45 -24.98 7.03
CA SER A 103 14.04 -26.32 6.85
C SER A 103 14.76 -26.47 5.51
N PRO A 104 15.76 -27.38 5.38
CA PRO A 104 16.39 -27.67 4.10
C PRO A 104 15.41 -27.99 2.97
N GLU A 105 14.31 -28.67 3.29
CA GLU A 105 13.23 -29.05 2.39
C GLU A 105 12.43 -27.83 1.90
N MET A 106 12.05 -26.93 2.82
CA MET A 106 11.37 -25.67 2.47
C MET A 106 12.29 -24.72 1.67
N VAL A 107 13.59 -24.68 2.01
CA VAL A 107 14.62 -23.92 1.28
C VAL A 107 14.84 -24.49 -0.14
N GLU A 108 14.71 -25.80 -0.33
CA GLU A 108 14.71 -26.43 -1.66
C GLU A 108 13.45 -26.04 -2.47
N MET A 109 12.27 -25.91 -1.85
CA MET A 109 11.06 -25.41 -2.54
C MET A 109 11.21 -23.94 -2.97
N LEU A 110 11.79 -23.07 -2.13
CA LEU A 110 12.14 -21.70 -2.52
C LEU A 110 13.08 -21.67 -3.73
N ARG A 111 14.04 -22.60 -3.80
CA ARG A 111 14.93 -22.73 -4.97
C ARG A 111 14.16 -23.09 -6.24
N VAL A 112 13.23 -24.05 -6.19
CA VAL A 112 12.39 -24.43 -7.35
C VAL A 112 11.68 -23.22 -7.91
N ALA A 113 11.01 -22.48 -7.05
CA ALA A 113 10.23 -21.31 -7.43
C ALA A 113 11.12 -20.17 -7.96
N GLN A 114 12.28 -19.93 -7.34
CA GLN A 114 13.29 -18.97 -7.84
C GLN A 114 13.78 -19.33 -9.25
N GLU A 115 14.13 -20.60 -9.48
CA GLU A 115 14.66 -21.06 -10.77
C GLU A 115 13.60 -20.98 -11.88
N HIS A 116 12.38 -21.42 -11.60
CA HIS A 116 11.29 -21.40 -12.59
C HIS A 116 10.81 -19.98 -12.88
N GLY A 117 10.58 -19.15 -11.85
CA GLY A 117 10.21 -17.74 -12.02
C GLY A 117 11.27 -16.95 -12.81
N ARG A 118 12.55 -17.13 -12.52
CA ARG A 118 13.64 -16.50 -13.30
C ARG A 118 13.73 -17.01 -14.74
N ALA A 119 13.43 -18.27 -15.00
CA ALA A 119 13.40 -18.82 -16.36
C ALA A 119 12.34 -18.14 -17.24
N LEU A 120 11.22 -17.70 -16.63
CA LEU A 120 10.17 -16.88 -17.26
C LEU A 120 10.47 -15.37 -17.22
N GLY A 121 11.62 -14.95 -16.68
CA GLY A 121 11.99 -13.54 -16.55
C GLY A 121 11.21 -12.77 -15.48
N MET A 122 10.59 -13.47 -14.52
CA MET A 122 9.85 -12.87 -13.42
C MET A 122 10.78 -12.38 -12.29
N ARG A 123 10.35 -11.33 -11.59
CA ARG A 123 10.97 -10.87 -10.34
C ARG A 123 10.54 -11.79 -9.20
N VAL A 124 11.46 -12.05 -8.26
CA VAL A 124 11.20 -12.87 -7.08
C VAL A 124 11.73 -12.16 -5.86
N ASP A 125 10.84 -11.91 -4.90
CA ASP A 125 11.13 -11.30 -3.61
C ASP A 125 10.83 -12.30 -2.47
N LEU A 126 11.36 -12.06 -1.27
CA LEU A 126 11.26 -12.97 -0.13
C LEU A 126 10.95 -12.22 1.16
N THR A 127 9.83 -12.51 1.83
CA THR A 127 9.63 -12.08 3.23
C THR A 127 10.68 -12.76 4.12
N LEU A 128 11.52 -12.00 4.83
CA LEU A 128 12.62 -12.56 5.64
C LEU A 128 12.18 -13.10 7.02
N GLY A 129 10.90 -13.37 7.16
CA GLY A 129 10.25 -13.94 8.32
C GLY A 129 9.01 -14.74 7.89
N SER A 130 8.40 -15.44 8.84
CA SER A 130 7.09 -16.07 8.61
C SER A 130 6.04 -15.24 9.33
N GLY A 131 4.98 -14.85 8.61
CA GLY A 131 4.07 -13.84 9.12
C GLY A 131 4.83 -12.56 9.50
N TRP A 132 4.34 -11.85 10.52
CA TRP A 132 4.89 -10.56 10.95
C TRP A 132 4.50 -10.20 12.39
N PRO A 133 5.16 -9.23 13.04
CA PRO A 133 6.52 -8.76 12.73
C PRO A 133 7.55 -9.88 12.91
N PHE A 134 8.81 -9.62 12.58
CA PHE A 134 9.86 -10.64 12.64
C PHE A 134 10.10 -11.19 14.06
N GLY A 135 10.34 -12.49 14.12
CA GLY A 135 10.58 -13.22 15.36
C GLY A 135 10.60 -14.72 15.14
N GLY A 136 10.46 -15.49 16.21
CA GLY A 136 10.37 -16.95 16.16
C GLY A 136 10.99 -17.64 17.39
N PRO A 137 11.08 -18.98 17.41
CA PRO A 137 11.55 -19.75 18.57
C PRO A 137 13.04 -19.54 18.88
N HIS A 138 13.80 -18.94 17.96
CA HIS A 138 15.19 -18.53 18.13
C HIS A 138 15.35 -17.21 18.90
N ILE A 139 14.27 -16.47 19.15
CA ILE A 139 14.30 -15.23 19.95
C ILE A 139 14.04 -15.57 21.42
N PRO A 140 15.06 -15.51 22.30
CA PRO A 140 14.86 -15.66 23.73
C PRO A 140 14.13 -14.44 24.33
N ILE A 141 13.54 -14.61 25.51
CA ILE A 141 12.72 -13.56 26.16
C ILE A 141 13.48 -12.24 26.37
N ASP A 142 14.79 -12.29 26.65
CA ASP A 142 15.65 -11.11 26.84
C ASP A 142 15.98 -10.35 25.53
N GLN A 143 15.60 -10.91 24.37
CA GLN A 143 15.69 -10.28 23.04
C GLN A 143 14.30 -10.07 22.41
N ALA A 144 13.22 -10.41 23.13
CA ALA A 144 11.85 -10.16 22.71
C ALA A 144 11.47 -8.68 22.93
N ALA A 145 10.55 -8.18 22.11
CA ALA A 145 10.01 -6.82 22.19
C ALA A 145 9.70 -6.41 23.65
N ALA A 146 10.31 -5.32 24.09
CA ALA A 146 10.35 -4.90 25.48
C ALA A 146 9.48 -3.66 25.74
N ASN A 147 8.98 -3.55 26.97
CA ASN A 147 8.07 -2.48 27.35
C ASN A 147 8.25 -1.99 28.79
N LEU A 148 7.88 -0.74 29.05
CA LEU A 148 7.90 -0.11 30.36
C LEU A 148 6.62 -0.45 31.13
N LYS A 149 6.75 -1.32 32.13
CA LYS A 149 5.67 -1.70 33.03
C LYS A 149 5.71 -0.83 34.29
N VAL A 150 4.60 -0.15 34.59
CA VAL A 150 4.46 0.70 35.78
C VAL A 150 3.51 0.03 36.78
N ILE A 151 3.95 -0.15 38.02
CA ILE A 151 3.14 -0.68 39.12
C ILE A 151 3.19 0.32 40.28
N ALA A 152 2.06 0.87 40.69
CA ALA A 152 1.95 1.63 41.94
C ALA A 152 1.37 0.75 43.04
N LEU A 153 1.97 0.77 44.23
CA LEU A 153 1.50 0.06 45.43
C LEU A 153 1.49 1.04 46.63
N PRO A 154 0.70 0.81 47.69
CA PRO A 154 0.82 1.56 48.93
C PRO A 154 2.23 1.44 49.51
N VAL A 155 2.74 2.52 50.12
CA VAL A 155 4.02 2.49 50.85
C VAL A 155 3.96 1.43 51.95
N GLY A 156 5.00 0.59 52.06
CA GLY A 156 5.05 -0.54 53.00
C GLY A 156 4.42 -1.84 52.49
N ALA A 157 3.80 -1.86 51.30
CA ALA A 157 3.43 -3.10 50.64
C ALA A 157 4.69 -3.89 50.17
N PRO A 158 4.63 -5.22 50.06
CA PRO A 158 5.73 -6.01 49.49
C PRO A 158 6.10 -5.55 48.07
N HIS A 159 7.40 -5.64 47.74
CA HIS A 159 7.87 -5.40 46.37
C HIS A 159 7.12 -6.29 45.36
N PRO A 160 6.86 -5.79 44.13
CA PRO A 160 6.27 -6.61 43.07
C PRO A 160 7.20 -7.79 42.73
N VAL A 161 6.61 -8.97 42.57
CA VAL A 161 7.33 -10.16 42.11
C VAL A 161 7.60 -10.03 40.62
N MET A 162 8.87 -10.04 40.23
CA MET A 162 9.30 -10.00 38.82
C MET A 162 8.97 -11.33 38.14
N ALA A 163 8.31 -11.27 36.98
CA ALA A 163 8.16 -12.43 36.12
C ALA A 163 9.48 -12.77 35.39
N ALA A 164 9.55 -13.94 34.74
CA ALA A 164 10.70 -14.29 33.91
C ALA A 164 10.94 -13.24 32.81
N GLY A 165 12.18 -12.77 32.70
CA GLY A 165 12.60 -11.66 31.83
C GLY A 165 12.47 -10.27 32.45
N GLU A 166 11.66 -10.09 33.50
CA GLU A 166 11.45 -8.75 34.09
C GLU A 166 12.63 -8.31 34.98
N SER A 167 12.96 -7.02 34.95
CA SER A 167 13.91 -6.41 35.88
C SER A 167 13.49 -5.01 36.31
N LEU A 168 13.83 -4.63 37.54
CA LEU A 168 13.45 -3.35 38.12
C LEU A 168 14.37 -2.23 37.60
N ILE A 169 13.79 -1.22 36.95
CA ILE A 169 14.49 -0.04 36.42
C ILE A 169 14.67 1.00 37.53
N ALA A 170 13.58 1.36 38.21
CA ALA A 170 13.56 2.41 39.22
C ALA A 170 12.37 2.27 40.19
N VAL A 171 12.48 2.92 41.36
CA VAL A 171 11.42 3.04 42.35
C VAL A 171 11.26 4.51 42.71
N TYR A 172 10.02 4.98 42.87
CA TYR A 172 9.69 6.32 43.34
C TYR A 172 8.76 6.25 44.53
N SER A 173 8.92 7.14 45.50
CA SER A 173 7.87 7.43 46.48
C SER A 173 7.08 8.67 46.01
N ALA A 174 5.75 8.65 46.09
CA ALA A 174 4.90 9.76 45.61
C ALA A 174 3.62 9.94 46.43
N GLY A 175 3.03 11.13 46.39
CA GLY A 175 1.71 11.43 46.94
C GLY A 175 0.58 10.82 46.11
N GLY A 176 -0.52 10.43 46.78
CA GLY A 176 -1.73 9.90 46.15
C GLY A 176 -2.02 8.43 46.49
N THR A 177 -2.67 7.73 45.58
CA THR A 177 -3.10 6.32 45.71
C THR A 177 -2.59 5.48 44.54
N PRO A 178 -2.60 4.12 44.63
CA PRO A 178 -2.18 3.26 43.53
C PRO A 178 -2.90 3.51 42.20
N GLN A 179 -4.15 3.98 42.25
CA GLN A 179 -4.97 4.29 41.07
C GLN A 179 -4.71 5.70 40.52
N LYS A 180 -4.20 6.62 41.34
CA LYS A 180 -3.92 8.02 40.96
C LYS A 180 -2.89 8.63 41.90
N TRP A 181 -1.69 8.88 41.39
CA TRP A 181 -0.56 9.47 42.10
C TRP A 181 -0.01 10.68 41.35
N ASP A 182 0.63 11.59 42.08
CA ASP A 182 1.10 12.88 41.54
C ASP A 182 2.61 12.82 41.23
N ALA A 183 2.94 12.86 39.93
CA ALA A 183 4.32 12.90 39.44
C ALA A 183 5.12 14.11 39.98
N ALA A 184 4.48 15.25 40.24
CA ALA A 184 5.17 16.43 40.78
C ALA A 184 5.64 16.24 42.24
N THR A 185 5.15 15.20 42.93
CA THR A 185 5.57 14.80 44.28
C THR A 185 6.47 13.55 44.30
N ALA A 186 6.87 13.05 43.13
CA ALA A 186 7.64 11.84 43.03
C ALA A 186 9.12 12.06 43.38
N HIS A 187 9.67 11.20 44.23
CA HIS A 187 11.08 11.21 44.61
C HIS A 187 11.70 9.85 44.29
N ARG A 188 12.86 9.85 43.59
CA ARG A 188 13.58 8.63 43.21
C ARG A 188 14.18 7.97 44.45
N GLU A 189 13.85 6.70 44.66
CA GLU A 189 14.26 5.91 45.81
C GLU A 189 15.31 4.85 45.42
N ALA A 190 15.95 4.25 46.42
CA ALA A 190 16.78 3.06 46.21
C ALA A 190 15.92 1.87 45.74
N LEU A 191 16.49 0.98 44.91
CA LEU A 191 15.77 -0.20 44.40
C LEU A 191 15.26 -1.14 45.51
N THR A 192 15.85 -1.08 46.70
CA THR A 192 15.48 -1.83 47.91
C THR A 192 14.49 -1.09 48.81
N PHE A 193 13.82 -0.03 48.33
CA PHE A 193 12.93 0.81 49.13
C PHE A 193 11.68 0.06 49.60
N SER A 194 11.60 -0.15 50.91
CA SER A 194 10.49 -0.81 51.61
C SER A 194 9.43 0.15 52.16
N GLY A 195 9.56 1.46 51.93
CA GLY A 195 8.64 2.47 52.47
C GLY A 195 8.86 2.88 53.93
N THR A 196 9.84 2.30 54.62
CA THR A 196 10.04 2.51 56.06
C THR A 196 10.47 3.95 56.37
N GLY A 197 9.57 4.74 56.97
CA GLY A 197 9.82 6.13 57.37
C GLY A 197 9.43 7.19 56.33
N SER A 198 8.82 6.81 55.21
CA SER A 198 8.30 7.77 54.22
C SER A 198 6.88 8.25 54.55
N ASN A 199 6.60 9.53 54.27
CA ASN A 199 5.26 10.13 54.35
C ASN A 199 4.49 10.04 53.01
N ALA A 200 5.06 9.39 51.99
CA ALA A 200 4.42 9.21 50.69
C ALA A 200 3.20 8.26 50.76
N GLY A 201 2.25 8.42 49.83
CA GLY A 201 1.06 7.57 49.73
C GLY A 201 1.31 6.28 48.94
N VAL A 202 2.19 6.33 47.94
CA VAL A 202 2.55 5.17 47.10
C VAL A 202 4.06 5.01 46.90
N ALA A 203 4.45 3.76 46.63
CA ALA A 203 5.68 3.40 45.94
C ALA A 203 5.34 3.01 44.49
N VAL A 204 5.97 3.65 43.51
CA VAL A 204 5.81 3.41 42.07
C VAL A 204 7.05 2.71 41.54
N TYR A 205 6.85 1.50 41.01
CA TYR A 205 7.89 0.64 40.45
C TYR A 205 7.85 0.71 38.93
N PHE A 206 8.98 1.08 38.33
CA PHE A 206 9.20 1.05 36.89
C PHE A 206 10.02 -0.19 36.55
N ILE A 207 9.48 -1.04 35.68
CA ILE A 207 9.96 -2.39 35.43
C ILE A 207 10.17 -2.56 33.92
N LEU A 208 11.36 -3.03 33.53
CA LEU A 208 11.59 -3.60 32.21
C LEU A 208 10.76 -4.87 32.14
N SER A 209 9.78 -4.91 31.25
CA SER A 209 9.01 -6.10 30.93
C SER A 209 9.11 -6.38 29.43
N HIS A 210 8.41 -7.41 28.98
CA HIS A 210 8.32 -7.77 27.57
C HIS A 210 6.86 -7.88 27.17
N THR A 211 6.53 -7.40 25.97
CA THR A 211 5.17 -7.45 25.41
C THR A 211 4.67 -8.90 25.31
N LYS A 212 5.60 -9.85 25.19
CA LYS A 212 5.37 -11.28 24.95
C LYS A 212 4.51 -11.52 23.71
N GLN A 213 4.51 -10.56 22.78
CA GLN A 213 3.88 -10.70 21.49
C GLN A 213 4.52 -11.88 20.76
N MET A 214 3.66 -12.79 20.31
CA MET A 214 4.06 -13.89 19.44
C MET A 214 3.92 -13.46 17.99
N VAL A 215 4.78 -13.98 17.11
CA VAL A 215 4.73 -13.73 15.66
C VAL A 215 3.31 -14.00 15.13
N LYS A 216 2.67 -13.00 14.51
CA LYS A 216 1.31 -13.13 13.97
C LYS A 216 1.36 -14.08 12.77
N ARG A 217 0.32 -14.91 12.61
CA ARG A 217 0.15 -15.80 11.44
C ARG A 217 1.31 -16.78 11.19
N ALA A 218 2.13 -17.07 12.21
CA ALA A 218 3.32 -17.90 12.11
C ALA A 218 3.09 -19.28 11.46
N SER A 219 4.01 -19.65 10.57
CA SER A 219 4.08 -20.98 9.96
C SER A 219 4.59 -22.05 10.91
N VAL A 220 4.62 -23.30 10.45
CA VAL A 220 5.01 -24.46 11.26
C VAL A 220 6.49 -24.37 11.63
N GLY A 221 6.78 -24.31 12.93
CA GLY A 221 8.13 -24.23 13.49
C GLY A 221 8.76 -22.83 13.53
N SER A 222 7.99 -21.78 13.22
CA SER A 222 8.37 -20.36 13.39
C SER A 222 7.61 -19.67 14.54
N GLU A 223 7.02 -20.44 15.45
CA GLU A 223 6.26 -19.94 16.60
C GLU A 223 7.22 -19.45 17.69
N GLY A 224 7.14 -18.17 18.06
CA GLY A 224 7.95 -17.61 19.14
C GLY A 224 7.73 -16.12 19.30
N TYR A 225 8.56 -15.49 20.12
CA TYR A 225 8.46 -14.07 20.40
C TYR A 225 8.84 -13.22 19.20
N VAL A 226 8.16 -12.08 19.05
CA VAL A 226 8.58 -10.97 18.18
C VAL A 226 9.85 -10.35 18.75
N LEU A 227 10.83 -10.08 17.89
CA LEU A 227 12.13 -9.54 18.28
C LEU A 227 12.04 -8.07 18.70
N ASP A 228 12.91 -7.62 19.60
CA ASP A 228 13.05 -6.19 19.92
C ASP A 228 13.70 -5.44 18.75
N HIS A 229 12.89 -4.67 18.01
CA HIS A 229 13.31 -3.90 16.84
C HIS A 229 14.18 -2.67 17.22
N MET A 230 14.35 -2.37 18.51
CA MET A 230 15.34 -1.41 19.00
C MET A 230 16.65 -2.07 19.43
N SER A 231 16.75 -3.41 19.39
CA SER A 231 17.94 -4.17 19.81
C SER A 231 18.75 -4.73 18.63
N LYS A 232 19.99 -4.24 18.50
CA LYS A 232 20.95 -4.73 17.51
C LYS A 232 21.29 -6.22 17.70
N GLN A 233 21.21 -6.72 18.93
CA GLN A 233 21.44 -8.14 19.23
C GLN A 233 20.30 -9.01 18.69
N ALA A 234 19.04 -8.58 18.89
CA ALA A 234 17.86 -9.31 18.48
C ALA A 234 17.80 -9.47 16.94
N ILE A 235 18.08 -8.41 16.18
CA ILE A 235 18.14 -8.50 14.72
C ILE A 235 19.30 -9.39 14.24
N THR A 236 20.46 -9.35 14.91
CA THR A 236 21.61 -10.21 14.55
C THR A 236 21.29 -11.69 14.75
N THR A 237 20.61 -12.02 15.85
CA THR A 237 20.10 -13.38 16.11
C THR A 237 19.10 -13.82 15.04
N HIS A 238 18.16 -12.95 14.64
CA HIS A 238 17.18 -13.26 13.58
C HIS A 238 17.82 -13.47 12.20
N LEU A 239 18.71 -12.57 11.77
CA LEU A 239 19.43 -12.69 10.50
C LEU A 239 20.26 -13.97 10.44
N THR A 240 20.92 -14.34 11.53
CA THR A 240 21.72 -15.58 11.60
C THR A 240 20.85 -16.83 11.56
N ALA A 241 19.70 -16.83 12.25
CA ALA A 241 18.84 -18.00 12.40
C ALA A 241 17.83 -18.21 11.27
N VAL A 242 17.45 -17.14 10.54
CA VAL A 242 16.42 -17.14 9.50
C VAL A 242 16.95 -16.61 8.18
N GLY A 243 17.53 -15.41 8.17
CA GLY A 243 18.01 -14.76 6.94
C GLY A 243 19.06 -15.59 6.19
N GLU A 244 20.10 -16.03 6.89
CA GLU A 244 21.19 -16.83 6.32
C GLU A 244 20.73 -18.22 5.83
N PRO A 245 19.89 -19.00 6.54
CA PRO A 245 19.29 -20.22 6.00
C PRO A 245 18.43 -20.02 4.75
N LEU A 246 17.55 -19.01 4.71
CA LEU A 246 16.64 -18.81 3.58
C LEU A 246 17.40 -18.36 2.32
N LEU A 247 18.34 -17.41 2.44
CA LEU A 247 19.10 -16.91 1.29
C LEU A 247 20.01 -17.97 0.65
N LYS A 248 20.36 -19.06 1.37
CA LYS A 248 21.06 -20.23 0.77
C LYS A 248 20.24 -20.93 -0.31
N GLY A 249 18.90 -20.85 -0.27
CA GLY A 249 18.04 -21.40 -1.32
C GLY A 249 18.31 -20.80 -2.71
N PHE A 250 18.87 -19.59 -2.75
CA PHE A 250 19.03 -18.80 -3.96
C PHE A 250 20.38 -19.00 -4.67
N LYS A 251 21.29 -19.84 -4.14
CA LYS A 251 22.52 -20.35 -4.79
C LYS A 251 23.31 -19.35 -5.67
N GLY A 252 23.58 -18.14 -5.15
CA GLY A 252 24.35 -17.11 -5.86
C GLY A 252 23.56 -16.30 -6.90
N ALA A 253 22.26 -16.55 -7.02
CA ALA A 253 21.28 -15.76 -7.74
C ALA A 253 20.22 -15.24 -6.76
N PRO A 254 20.55 -14.28 -5.87
CA PRO A 254 19.68 -13.80 -4.79
C PRO A 254 18.29 -13.32 -5.29
N PRO A 255 17.29 -13.24 -4.39
CA PRO A 255 16.03 -12.58 -4.72
C PRO A 255 16.29 -11.11 -5.07
N TYR A 256 15.38 -10.50 -5.82
CA TYR A 256 15.50 -9.08 -6.18
C TYR A 256 15.40 -8.18 -4.94
N ALA A 257 14.50 -8.50 -4.01
CA ALA A 257 14.44 -7.93 -2.67
C ALA A 257 14.14 -8.97 -1.59
N ILE A 258 14.59 -8.68 -0.37
CA ILE A 258 14.03 -9.22 0.87
C ILE A 258 13.05 -8.21 1.46
N PHE A 259 11.94 -8.69 2.03
CA PHE A 259 10.83 -7.86 2.50
C PHE A 259 10.63 -7.94 4.02
N SER A 260 10.42 -6.78 4.65
CA SER A 260 9.77 -6.63 5.96
C SER A 260 8.39 -6.04 5.77
N ASP A 261 7.40 -6.75 6.30
CA ASP A 261 6.04 -6.25 6.48
C ASP A 261 6.01 -5.06 7.47
N SER A 262 4.82 -4.47 7.60
CA SER A 262 4.48 -3.36 8.46
C SER A 262 4.96 -3.55 9.90
N LEU A 263 5.38 -2.45 10.54
CA LEU A 263 5.84 -2.50 11.93
C LEU A 263 4.59 -2.60 12.83
N GLU A 264 4.36 -3.78 13.39
CA GLU A 264 3.22 -4.08 14.27
C GLU A 264 3.66 -4.70 15.60
N VAL A 265 4.73 -4.16 16.19
CA VAL A 265 5.35 -4.61 17.44
C VAL A 265 4.64 -3.96 18.64
N TYR A 266 3.37 -4.30 18.84
CA TYR A 266 2.46 -3.56 19.73
C TYR A 266 2.96 -3.48 21.18
N GLY A 267 2.98 -2.26 21.71
CA GLY A 267 3.41 -1.94 23.07
C GLY A 267 4.93 -1.91 23.27
N SER A 268 5.73 -1.96 22.19
CA SER A 268 7.19 -2.03 22.26
C SER A 268 7.83 -0.66 22.45
N ASP A 269 7.72 -0.14 23.66
CA ASP A 269 8.08 1.25 24.02
C ASP A 269 9.39 1.39 24.82
N TRP A 270 10.13 0.29 24.98
CA TRP A 270 11.37 0.24 25.76
C TRP A 270 12.38 -0.77 25.20
N THR A 271 13.66 -0.58 25.51
CA THR A 271 14.74 -1.57 25.29
C THR A 271 15.80 -1.41 26.38
N PRO A 272 16.57 -2.46 26.77
CA PRO A 272 17.52 -2.37 27.90
C PRO A 272 18.56 -1.24 27.81
N THR A 273 18.95 -0.83 26.59
CA THR A 273 19.92 0.24 26.35
C THR A 273 19.31 1.65 26.34
N LEU A 274 17.98 1.78 26.39
CA LEU A 274 17.26 3.05 26.21
C LEU A 274 17.72 4.16 27.18
N PRO A 275 17.86 3.94 28.51
CA PRO A 275 18.31 5.02 29.41
C PRO A 275 19.68 5.58 29.04
N GLN A 276 20.64 4.72 28.68
CA GLN A 276 21.99 5.12 28.32
C GLN A 276 22.01 5.87 26.98
N GLU A 277 21.27 5.38 25.98
CA GLU A 277 21.16 6.01 24.67
C GLU A 277 20.40 7.33 24.73
N PHE A 278 19.34 7.42 25.53
CA PHE A 278 18.62 8.66 25.81
C PHE A 278 19.55 9.69 26.44
N GLN A 279 20.25 9.34 27.53
CA GLN A 279 21.16 10.28 28.20
C GLN A 279 22.26 10.77 27.25
N ARG A 280 22.81 9.88 26.42
CA ARG A 280 23.82 10.20 25.41
C ARG A 280 23.32 11.18 24.32
N ARG A 281 22.05 11.07 23.91
CA ARG A 281 21.46 11.84 22.79
C ARG A 281 20.77 13.13 23.26
N ARG A 282 19.97 13.04 24.31
CA ARG A 282 19.13 14.12 24.86
C ARG A 282 19.85 14.95 25.92
N GLY A 283 20.82 14.36 26.63
CA GLY A 283 21.73 15.08 27.53
C GLY A 283 21.30 15.15 29.00
N TYR A 284 20.27 14.41 29.40
CA TYR A 284 19.78 14.29 30.78
C TYR A 284 19.34 12.83 31.06
N ASP A 285 19.26 12.42 32.33
CA ASP A 285 18.84 11.05 32.67
C ASP A 285 17.32 10.90 32.50
N LEU A 286 16.88 9.98 31.64
CA LEU A 286 15.45 9.65 31.48
C LEU A 286 14.86 9.11 32.79
N LEU A 287 15.68 8.42 33.59
CA LEU A 287 15.21 7.77 34.80
C LEU A 287 14.64 8.81 35.77
N ASP A 288 15.28 9.96 35.92
CA ASP A 288 14.82 11.06 36.80
C ASP A 288 13.44 11.64 36.39
N HIS A 289 12.94 11.30 35.20
CA HIS A 289 11.68 11.80 34.61
C HIS A 289 10.65 10.73 34.26
N LEU A 290 10.85 9.48 34.71
CA LEU A 290 9.87 8.40 34.54
C LEU A 290 8.48 8.70 35.13
N PRO A 291 8.35 9.39 36.28
CA PRO A 291 7.05 9.82 36.81
C PRO A 291 6.25 10.68 35.82
N GLU A 292 6.89 11.70 35.24
CA GLU A 292 6.30 12.62 34.26
C GLU A 292 5.99 11.92 32.94
N LEU A 293 6.91 11.09 32.44
CA LEU A 293 6.69 10.28 31.24
C LEU A 293 5.40 9.46 31.34
N ALA A 294 5.22 8.76 32.48
CA ALA A 294 4.06 7.91 32.72
C ALA A 294 2.74 8.70 32.87
N GLN A 295 2.70 9.76 33.69
CA GLN A 295 1.47 10.51 33.93
C GLN A 295 1.08 11.44 32.77
N GLY A 296 2.04 12.10 32.12
CA GLY A 296 1.77 13.09 31.08
C GLY A 296 1.06 14.35 31.60
N GLY A 297 0.34 15.04 30.70
CA GLY A 297 -0.61 16.11 31.07
C GLY A 297 0.01 17.44 31.53
N THR A 298 1.32 17.64 31.35
CA THR A 298 1.99 18.92 31.56
C THR A 298 2.93 19.23 30.39
N PRO A 299 3.22 20.52 30.09
CA PRO A 299 4.14 20.89 29.01
C PRO A 299 5.55 20.26 29.16
N GLN A 300 6.02 20.10 30.41
CA GLN A 300 7.29 19.43 30.70
C GLN A 300 7.21 17.93 30.36
N ALA A 301 6.13 17.24 30.78
CA ALA A 301 5.93 15.82 30.48
C ALA A 301 5.78 15.55 28.97
N GLU A 302 5.11 16.44 28.23
CA GLU A 302 5.01 16.36 26.77
C GLU A 302 6.38 16.56 26.08
N ALA A 303 7.22 17.47 26.59
CA ALA A 303 8.58 17.67 26.08
C ALA A 303 9.53 16.48 26.38
N ILE A 304 9.32 15.80 27.52
CA ILE A 304 10.00 14.53 27.87
C ILE A 304 9.52 13.40 26.94
N ARG A 305 8.21 13.30 26.69
CA ARG A 305 7.62 12.30 25.77
C ARG A 305 8.15 12.45 24.35
N HIS A 306 8.25 13.69 23.86
CA HIS A 306 8.92 13.99 22.59
C HIS A 306 10.37 13.46 22.57
N ASP A 307 11.20 13.84 23.55
CA ASP A 307 12.61 13.41 23.59
C ASP A 307 12.77 11.88 23.67
N TRP A 308 11.82 11.20 24.33
CA TRP A 308 11.74 9.75 24.41
C TRP A 308 11.33 9.14 23.07
N ALA A 309 10.25 9.61 22.45
CA ALA A 309 9.76 9.19 21.14
C ALA A 309 10.79 9.34 20.02
N VAL A 310 11.52 10.46 19.99
CA VAL A 310 12.65 10.67 19.07
C VAL A 310 13.77 9.66 19.35
N THR A 311 14.03 9.33 20.62
CA THR A 311 15.05 8.33 20.98
C THR A 311 14.62 6.91 20.61
N LEU A 312 13.34 6.54 20.71
CA LEU A 312 12.83 5.27 20.19
C LEU A 312 13.04 5.20 18.66
N SER A 313 12.65 6.26 17.95
CA SER A 313 12.80 6.38 16.48
C SER A 313 14.28 6.27 16.06
N ASP A 314 15.19 6.93 16.79
CA ASP A 314 16.64 6.80 16.62
C ASP A 314 17.12 5.33 16.73
N LEU A 315 16.58 4.57 17.67
CA LEU A 315 16.99 3.18 17.91
C LEU A 315 16.44 2.23 16.84
N VAL A 316 15.18 2.35 16.42
CA VAL A 316 14.60 1.57 15.30
C VAL A 316 15.42 1.80 14.02
N ARG A 317 15.73 3.06 13.74
CA ARG A 317 16.55 3.49 12.61
C ARG A 317 17.93 2.82 12.58
N GLU A 318 18.65 2.85 13.69
CA GLU A 318 20.05 2.41 13.79
C GLU A 318 20.20 0.90 14.07
N ASN A 319 19.22 0.27 14.73
CA ASN A 319 19.29 -1.12 15.18
C ASN A 319 18.37 -2.09 14.41
N TYR A 320 17.44 -1.62 13.59
CA TYR A 320 16.63 -2.47 12.69
C TYR A 320 16.80 -2.10 11.21
N LEU A 321 16.40 -0.87 10.83
CA LEU A 321 16.33 -0.48 9.41
C LEU A 321 17.73 -0.46 8.73
N GLN A 322 18.72 0.13 9.38
CA GLN A 322 20.10 0.14 8.87
C GLN A 322 20.71 -1.27 8.78
N PRO A 323 20.68 -2.13 9.83
CA PRO A 323 21.15 -3.51 9.72
C PRO A 323 20.45 -4.33 8.63
N MET A 324 19.14 -4.21 8.46
CA MET A 324 18.41 -4.90 7.37
C MET A 324 18.87 -4.42 5.98
N THR A 325 19.02 -3.11 5.80
CA THR A 325 19.55 -2.49 4.57
C THR A 325 20.97 -2.96 4.25
N THR A 326 21.82 -3.08 5.28
CA THR A 326 23.20 -3.56 5.17
C THR A 326 23.24 -5.05 4.81
N PHE A 327 22.50 -5.90 5.51
CA PHE A 327 22.41 -7.33 5.23
C PHE A 327 21.92 -7.60 3.80
N ALA A 328 20.90 -6.87 3.34
CA ALA A 328 20.45 -6.95 1.95
C ALA A 328 21.58 -6.63 0.95
N ALA A 329 22.35 -5.57 1.21
CA ALA A 329 23.44 -5.16 0.33
C ALA A 329 24.62 -6.15 0.34
N GLU A 330 24.97 -6.71 1.51
CA GLU A 330 26.03 -7.71 1.66
C GLU A 330 25.70 -9.02 0.91
N HIS A 331 24.41 -9.38 0.85
CA HIS A 331 23.92 -10.58 0.14
C HIS A 331 23.50 -10.31 -1.32
N GLY A 332 23.77 -9.11 -1.85
CA GLY A 332 23.52 -8.77 -3.25
C GLY A 332 22.04 -8.62 -3.63
N THR A 333 21.18 -8.31 -2.66
CA THR A 333 19.75 -8.06 -2.82
C THR A 333 19.38 -6.63 -2.36
N LYS A 334 18.09 -6.34 -2.20
CA LYS A 334 17.56 -5.05 -1.73
C LYS A 334 16.66 -5.26 -0.53
N PHE A 335 16.60 -4.30 0.39
CA PHE A 335 15.60 -4.29 1.45
C PHE A 335 14.36 -3.54 0.98
N ARG A 336 13.23 -4.25 0.90
CA ARG A 336 11.88 -3.68 0.81
C ARG A 336 11.24 -3.66 2.20
N SER A 337 10.55 -2.58 2.54
CA SER A 337 10.05 -2.36 3.90
C SER A 337 8.80 -1.48 3.90
N GLN A 338 7.79 -1.91 4.64
CA GLN A 338 6.68 -1.06 5.07
C GLN A 338 7.08 -0.29 6.34
N THR A 339 7.68 0.89 6.18
CA THR A 339 8.39 1.62 7.26
C THR A 339 7.46 2.55 8.05
N TYR A 340 6.32 2.01 8.50
CA TYR A 340 5.30 2.71 9.27
C TYR A 340 4.72 1.79 10.35
N GLY A 341 3.99 2.36 11.31
CA GLY A 341 3.40 1.64 12.44
C GLY A 341 4.22 1.76 13.73
N GLU A 342 4.36 0.66 14.47
CA GLU A 342 5.00 0.55 15.79
C GLU A 342 6.11 -0.53 15.78
N PRO A 343 7.34 -0.24 16.20
CA PRO A 343 7.79 1.00 16.85
C PRO A 343 7.98 2.16 15.86
N ALA A 344 7.93 3.38 16.38
CA ALA A 344 7.96 4.61 15.61
C ALA A 344 9.12 4.72 14.60
N ALA A 345 8.75 4.91 13.33
CA ALA A 345 9.61 5.44 12.27
C ALA A 345 9.07 6.79 11.79
N THR A 346 9.93 7.67 11.28
CA THR A 346 9.53 8.99 10.73
C THR A 346 9.53 8.98 9.20
N LEU A 347 8.96 10.00 8.55
CA LEU A 347 8.92 10.06 7.08
C LEU A 347 10.32 10.00 6.47
N ALA A 348 11.30 10.67 7.07
CA ALA A 348 12.70 10.62 6.65
C ALA A 348 13.42 9.28 6.90
N ASP A 349 12.77 8.27 7.49
CA ASP A 349 13.33 6.92 7.66
C ASP A 349 13.04 6.00 6.48
N GLU A 350 12.02 6.29 5.67
CA GLU A 350 11.73 5.61 4.39
C GLU A 350 12.88 5.69 3.38
N ARG A 351 13.85 6.61 3.56
CA ARG A 351 15.07 6.69 2.74
C ARG A 351 16.09 5.56 3.02
N ILE A 352 15.88 4.75 4.06
CA ILE A 352 16.85 3.77 4.55
C ILE A 352 16.71 2.42 3.80
N PRO A 353 15.52 1.82 3.69
CA PRO A 353 15.30 0.73 2.74
C PRO A 353 15.66 1.16 1.32
N GLN A 354 16.21 0.26 0.50
CA GLN A 354 16.44 0.55 -0.92
C GLN A 354 15.13 0.57 -1.74
N LEU A 355 14.03 0.07 -1.17
CA LEU A 355 12.69 0.03 -1.75
C LEU A 355 11.64 0.23 -0.63
N PRO A 356 11.34 1.45 -0.18
CA PRO A 356 10.24 1.63 0.77
C PRO A 356 8.89 1.34 0.10
N GLU A 357 7.96 0.74 0.85
CA GLU A 357 6.67 0.22 0.38
C GLU A 357 5.51 0.76 1.24
N GLY A 358 4.43 1.19 0.58
CA GLY A 358 3.23 1.70 1.25
C GLY A 358 2.09 0.69 1.33
N GLU A 359 0.95 1.12 1.89
CA GLU A 359 -0.31 0.37 1.94
C GLU A 359 -1.48 1.33 2.17
N GLY A 360 -2.65 0.96 1.65
CA GLY A 360 -3.92 1.63 1.90
C GLY A 360 -4.33 2.62 0.79
N PRO A 361 -5.57 2.54 0.27
CA PRO A 361 -6.05 3.35 -0.86
C PRO A 361 -6.75 4.66 -0.43
N GLN A 362 -6.31 5.28 0.67
CA GLN A 362 -6.95 6.47 1.27
C GLN A 362 -6.48 7.79 0.61
N TRP A 363 -6.53 7.84 -0.72
CA TRP A 363 -5.97 8.91 -1.55
C TRP A 363 -6.38 10.35 -1.21
N ASN A 364 -7.48 10.57 -0.49
CA ASN A 364 -7.96 11.89 -0.06
C ASN A 364 -7.93 12.10 1.48
N ALA A 365 -7.12 11.32 2.20
CA ALA A 365 -6.81 11.48 3.61
C ALA A 365 -5.30 11.26 3.86
N PHE A 366 -4.90 11.13 5.13
CA PHE A 366 -3.61 10.54 5.49
C PHE A 366 -3.57 9.05 5.11
N SER A 367 -2.46 8.60 4.53
CA SER A 367 -2.22 7.20 4.17
C SER A 367 -0.74 6.85 4.25
N TYR A 368 -0.45 5.58 4.52
CA TYR A 368 0.91 5.06 4.49
C TYR A 368 1.45 5.02 3.05
N THR A 369 0.58 4.78 2.06
CA THR A 369 0.90 4.92 0.64
C THR A 369 1.46 6.30 0.28
N ARG A 370 0.81 7.40 0.68
CA ARG A 370 1.30 8.75 0.38
C ARG A 370 2.53 9.12 1.20
N TRP A 371 2.66 8.63 2.43
CA TRP A 371 3.87 8.74 3.25
C TRP A 371 5.09 8.19 2.50
N THR A 372 5.00 6.94 2.03
CA THR A 372 6.05 6.29 1.24
C THR A 372 6.34 7.01 -0.08
N SER A 373 5.31 7.39 -0.86
CA SER A 373 5.50 8.04 -2.17
C SER A 373 6.16 9.42 -2.04
N SER A 374 5.77 10.19 -1.02
CA SER A 374 6.33 11.52 -0.73
C SER A 374 7.80 11.43 -0.35
N ALA A 375 8.15 10.46 0.51
CA ALA A 375 9.55 10.19 0.83
C ALA A 375 10.34 9.80 -0.43
N ASN A 376 9.79 8.93 -1.28
CA ASN A 376 10.44 8.55 -2.55
C ASN A 376 10.69 9.74 -3.47
N HIS A 377 9.71 10.64 -3.62
CA HIS A 377 9.86 11.89 -4.38
C HIS A 377 10.95 12.81 -3.81
N ILE A 378 11.00 12.97 -2.48
CA ILE A 378 12.01 13.80 -1.78
C ILE A 378 13.42 13.21 -1.87
N PHE A 379 13.55 11.89 -1.70
CA PHE A 379 14.86 11.23 -1.62
C PHE A 379 15.44 10.82 -2.97
N GLY A 380 14.61 10.73 -4.03
CA GLY A 380 15.03 10.45 -5.41
C GLY A 380 14.82 9.00 -5.85
N ASN A 381 13.92 8.28 -5.19
CA ASN A 381 13.54 6.91 -5.53
C ASN A 381 12.41 6.95 -6.57
N ASN A 382 12.68 6.51 -7.79
CA ASN A 382 11.69 6.56 -8.87
C ASN A 382 10.65 5.43 -8.83
N VAL A 383 10.81 4.44 -7.94
CA VAL A 383 9.87 3.33 -7.77
C VAL A 383 9.25 3.40 -6.38
N THR A 384 7.94 3.59 -6.34
CA THR A 384 7.11 3.47 -5.13
C THR A 384 6.26 2.22 -5.29
N SER A 385 6.52 1.22 -4.46
CA SER A 385 5.63 0.07 -4.37
C SER A 385 4.61 0.23 -3.26
N ALA A 386 3.49 -0.49 -3.39
CA ALA A 386 2.50 -0.60 -2.34
C ALA A 386 1.88 -1.99 -2.32
N GLU A 387 1.70 -2.50 -1.10
CA GLU A 387 0.75 -3.57 -0.85
C GLU A 387 -0.65 -3.09 -1.22
N THR A 388 -1.34 -3.84 -2.08
CA THR A 388 -2.60 -3.44 -2.68
C THR A 388 -3.64 -4.55 -2.55
N TRP A 389 -4.91 -4.19 -2.34
CA TRP A 389 -6.08 -5.07 -2.31
C TRP A 389 -6.24 -5.98 -1.07
N THR A 390 -5.59 -5.67 0.05
CA THR A 390 -5.59 -6.42 1.34
C THR A 390 -6.96 -6.70 1.95
N TRP A 391 -7.99 -5.95 1.54
CA TRP A 391 -9.37 -6.13 1.99
C TRP A 391 -10.39 -5.88 0.87
N LEU A 392 -9.96 -6.07 -0.39
CA LEU A 392 -10.78 -5.76 -1.56
C LEU A 392 -12.00 -6.68 -1.64
N HIS A 393 -13.19 -6.07 -1.63
CA HIS A 393 -14.49 -6.72 -1.73
C HIS A 393 -14.69 -7.97 -0.83
N SER A 394 -14.11 -7.96 0.38
CA SER A 394 -14.23 -9.04 1.37
C SER A 394 -15.67 -9.59 1.51
N PRO A 395 -15.87 -10.93 1.66
CA PRO A 395 -14.90 -12.01 1.89
C PRO A 395 -14.00 -12.39 0.69
N ALA A 396 -13.14 -13.39 0.89
CA ALA A 396 -12.30 -14.00 -0.16
C ALA A 396 -13.12 -14.43 -1.41
N PHE A 397 -12.45 -14.52 -2.56
CA PHE A 397 -13.04 -14.92 -3.86
C PHE A 397 -14.22 -14.08 -4.39
N ARG A 398 -14.50 -12.91 -3.79
CA ARG A 398 -15.60 -12.00 -4.18
C ARG A 398 -15.14 -10.77 -4.98
N ALA A 399 -13.84 -10.48 -5.01
CA ALA A 399 -13.29 -9.37 -5.78
C ALA A 399 -13.37 -9.57 -7.30
N THR A 400 -13.66 -8.49 -8.01
CA THR A 400 -13.82 -8.45 -9.46
C THR A 400 -12.68 -7.66 -10.15
N PRO A 401 -12.50 -7.80 -11.48
CA PRO A 401 -11.59 -6.94 -12.25
C PRO A 401 -11.85 -5.44 -12.12
N LEU A 402 -13.13 -5.04 -11.98
CA LEU A 402 -13.50 -3.65 -11.75
C LEU A 402 -13.06 -3.16 -10.36
N ASP A 403 -13.21 -3.99 -9.32
CA ASP A 403 -12.70 -3.69 -7.98
C ASP A 403 -11.18 -3.47 -8.01
N MET A 404 -10.45 -4.36 -8.70
CA MET A 404 -8.98 -4.27 -8.83
C MET A 404 -8.55 -2.93 -9.44
N LYS A 405 -9.18 -2.53 -10.56
CA LYS A 405 -8.91 -1.25 -11.22
C LYS A 405 -9.26 -0.06 -10.32
N ALA A 406 -10.43 -0.09 -9.69
CA ALA A 406 -10.94 1.03 -8.91
C ALA A 406 -10.12 1.32 -7.65
N GLU A 407 -9.52 0.31 -7.02
CA GLU A 407 -8.55 0.53 -5.93
C GLU A 407 -7.16 0.90 -6.47
N ALA A 408 -6.68 0.25 -7.54
CA ALA A 408 -5.37 0.56 -8.13
C ALA A 408 -5.29 2.01 -8.64
N ASP A 409 -6.38 2.57 -9.17
CA ASP A 409 -6.43 3.96 -9.58
C ASP A 409 -6.28 4.92 -8.40
N ARG A 410 -6.73 4.55 -7.20
CA ARG A 410 -6.50 5.33 -5.97
C ARG A 410 -5.04 5.26 -5.55
N MET A 411 -4.43 4.07 -5.58
CA MET A 411 -2.98 3.90 -5.36
C MET A 411 -2.14 4.72 -6.34
N PHE A 412 -2.51 4.76 -7.62
CA PHE A 412 -1.84 5.59 -8.63
C PHE A 412 -1.98 7.10 -8.34
N LEU A 413 -3.12 7.56 -7.82
CA LEU A 413 -3.30 8.95 -7.35
C LEU A 413 -2.50 9.29 -6.09
N GLU A 414 -2.01 8.27 -5.38
CA GLU A 414 -1.12 8.43 -4.22
C GLU A 414 0.36 8.37 -4.60
N GLY A 415 0.69 8.15 -5.88
CA GLY A 415 2.07 8.10 -6.38
C GLY A 415 2.69 6.71 -6.43
N VAL A 416 1.90 5.65 -6.24
CA VAL A 416 2.35 4.27 -6.47
C VAL A 416 2.65 4.05 -7.94
N ASN A 417 3.71 3.31 -8.23
CA ASN A 417 4.05 2.89 -9.59
C ASN A 417 4.66 1.47 -9.66
N GLN A 418 4.45 0.66 -8.61
CA GLN A 418 4.69 -0.77 -8.58
C GLN A 418 3.63 -1.43 -7.67
N ILE A 419 2.63 -2.06 -8.27
CA ILE A 419 1.62 -2.81 -7.50
C ILE A 419 2.23 -4.12 -6.98
N VAL A 420 2.00 -4.42 -5.71
CA VAL A 420 2.21 -5.74 -5.07
C VAL A 420 0.87 -6.17 -4.48
N GLY A 421 0.15 -7.06 -5.16
CA GLY A 421 -1.17 -7.51 -4.73
C GLY A 421 -1.10 -8.44 -3.51
N HIS A 422 -2.02 -8.28 -2.56
CA HIS A 422 -2.15 -9.10 -1.34
C HIS A 422 -2.93 -10.43 -1.54
N GLY A 423 -3.41 -10.78 -2.73
CA GLY A 423 -2.47 -11.39 -3.66
C GLY A 423 -2.88 -12.80 -4.07
N TRP A 424 -1.94 -13.73 -4.03
CA TRP A 424 -2.09 -15.08 -4.56
C TRP A 424 -1.93 -16.11 -3.43
N PRO A 425 -3.01 -16.75 -2.94
CA PRO A 425 -2.89 -17.90 -2.07
C PRO A 425 -2.52 -19.13 -2.90
N TYR A 426 -1.44 -19.82 -2.50
CA TYR A 426 -1.13 -21.15 -3.03
C TYR A 426 -2.26 -22.12 -2.68
N SER A 427 -2.62 -23.04 -3.59
CA SER A 427 -3.60 -24.11 -3.33
C SER A 427 -2.99 -25.49 -3.65
N ALA A 428 -2.91 -26.38 -2.66
CA ALA A 428 -2.36 -27.71 -2.89
C ALA A 428 -3.25 -28.58 -3.81
N PRO A 429 -2.66 -29.46 -4.64
CA PRO A 429 -3.44 -30.37 -5.48
C PRO A 429 -4.43 -31.22 -4.68
N GLY A 430 -5.67 -31.34 -5.17
CA GLY A 430 -6.72 -32.14 -4.53
C GLY A 430 -7.40 -31.47 -3.32
N VAL A 431 -7.11 -30.20 -3.03
CA VAL A 431 -7.93 -29.34 -2.17
C VAL A 431 -9.29 -29.07 -2.83
N GLN A 432 -10.33 -28.83 -2.02
CA GLN A 432 -11.65 -28.45 -2.52
C GLN A 432 -11.62 -27.05 -3.16
N GLU A 433 -12.18 -26.94 -4.36
CA GLU A 433 -12.34 -25.67 -5.08
C GLU A 433 -13.26 -24.69 -4.31
N PRO A 434 -13.01 -23.37 -4.38
CA PRO A 434 -12.04 -22.66 -5.22
C PRO A 434 -10.59 -22.63 -4.66
N GLY A 435 -10.24 -23.52 -3.74
CA GLY A 435 -8.89 -23.63 -3.18
C GLY A 435 -8.71 -22.86 -1.87
N TRP A 436 -7.46 -22.56 -1.54
CA TRP A 436 -7.09 -21.89 -0.29
C TRP A 436 -7.21 -20.36 -0.40
N SER A 437 -7.34 -19.73 0.77
CA SER A 437 -7.35 -18.27 0.91
C SER A 437 -6.62 -17.85 2.19
N LEU A 438 -6.02 -16.65 2.17
CA LEU A 438 -5.53 -16.04 3.40
C LEU A 438 -6.72 -15.61 4.27
N TYR A 439 -6.51 -15.44 5.58
CA TYR A 439 -7.54 -14.99 6.52
C TYR A 439 -8.17 -13.63 6.17
N ALA A 440 -7.46 -12.83 5.38
CA ALA A 440 -7.92 -11.57 4.81
C ALA A 440 -8.11 -11.71 3.28
N ALA A 441 -8.92 -10.83 2.71
CA ALA A 441 -9.12 -10.75 1.26
C ALA A 441 -7.87 -10.15 0.55
N ALA A 442 -7.82 -9.99 -0.76
CA ALA A 442 -8.59 -10.73 -1.77
C ALA A 442 -7.72 -11.83 -2.40
N VAL A 443 -8.37 -12.66 -3.22
CA VAL A 443 -7.73 -13.80 -3.90
C VAL A 443 -7.71 -13.53 -5.40
N PHE A 444 -6.51 -13.54 -5.99
CA PHE A 444 -6.30 -13.23 -7.43
C PHE A 444 -5.62 -14.36 -8.21
N ASN A 445 -5.64 -15.58 -7.67
CA ASN A 445 -5.14 -16.78 -8.36
C ASN A 445 -6.11 -17.25 -9.46
N ALA A 446 -5.68 -18.23 -10.27
CA ALA A 446 -6.42 -18.70 -11.44
C ALA A 446 -7.68 -19.53 -11.11
N HIS A 447 -7.96 -19.80 -9.83
CA HIS A 447 -9.22 -20.41 -9.38
C HIS A 447 -10.41 -19.43 -9.48
N ASN A 448 -10.17 -18.13 -9.68
CA ASN A 448 -11.24 -17.19 -10.03
C ASN A 448 -11.73 -17.44 -11.47
N PRO A 449 -13.04 -17.65 -11.72
CA PRO A 449 -13.54 -17.90 -13.07
C PRO A 449 -13.28 -16.74 -14.05
N TRP A 450 -13.21 -15.50 -13.57
CA TRP A 450 -12.88 -14.32 -14.38
C TRP A 450 -11.40 -14.22 -14.78
N TRP A 451 -10.51 -15.10 -14.31
CA TRP A 451 -9.08 -15.09 -14.65
C TRP A 451 -8.73 -14.96 -16.15
N PRO A 452 -9.53 -15.45 -17.13
CA PRO A 452 -9.28 -15.21 -18.55
C PRO A 452 -9.19 -13.74 -19.01
N VAL A 453 -9.67 -12.76 -18.20
CA VAL A 453 -9.45 -11.33 -18.46
C VAL A 453 -8.30 -10.71 -17.65
N MET A 454 -7.62 -11.48 -16.79
CA MET A 454 -6.46 -11.03 -16.02
C MET A 454 -5.36 -10.40 -16.90
N PRO A 455 -5.01 -10.92 -18.10
CA PRO A 455 -4.02 -10.28 -18.97
C PRO A 455 -4.38 -8.84 -19.37
N GLN A 456 -5.66 -8.50 -19.51
CA GLN A 456 -6.12 -7.16 -19.84
C GLN A 456 -6.00 -6.24 -18.62
N VAL A 457 -6.35 -6.73 -17.43
CA VAL A 457 -6.15 -6.02 -16.15
C VAL A 457 -4.66 -5.74 -15.93
N THR A 458 -3.80 -6.75 -16.04
CA THR A 458 -2.35 -6.59 -15.79
C THR A 458 -1.65 -5.75 -16.85
N ASN A 459 -2.11 -5.76 -18.11
CA ASN A 459 -1.62 -4.84 -19.15
C ASN A 459 -1.96 -3.37 -18.82
N TYR A 460 -3.16 -3.08 -18.32
CA TYR A 460 -3.51 -1.74 -17.81
C TYR A 460 -2.56 -1.32 -16.67
N LEU A 461 -2.44 -2.17 -15.65
CA LEU A 461 -1.58 -1.92 -14.48
C LEU A 461 -0.11 -1.74 -14.87
N GLN A 462 0.39 -2.51 -15.84
CA GLN A 462 1.76 -2.44 -16.35
C GLN A 462 2.02 -1.12 -17.08
N ARG A 463 1.09 -0.66 -17.95
CA ARG A 463 1.23 0.63 -18.63
C ARG A 463 1.23 1.79 -17.66
N MET A 464 0.32 1.79 -16.68
CA MET A 464 0.25 2.83 -15.67
C MET A 464 1.49 2.85 -14.78
N SER A 465 1.89 1.70 -14.24
CA SER A 465 3.10 1.54 -13.43
C SER A 465 4.36 2.01 -14.18
N TRP A 466 4.48 1.72 -15.48
CA TRP A 466 5.61 2.22 -16.28
C TRP A 466 5.55 3.73 -16.50
N LEU A 467 4.39 4.25 -16.89
CA LEU A 467 4.21 5.66 -17.25
C LEU A 467 4.44 6.58 -16.05
N LEU A 468 3.98 6.18 -14.86
CA LEU A 468 4.13 6.93 -13.61
C LEU A 468 5.57 6.94 -13.07
N ARG A 469 6.49 6.16 -13.67
CA ARG A 469 7.95 6.21 -13.45
C ARG A 469 8.68 7.18 -14.40
N GLN A 470 7.99 7.86 -15.31
CA GLN A 470 8.64 8.72 -16.31
C GLN A 470 8.76 10.17 -15.82
N GLY A 471 9.87 10.84 -16.13
CA GLY A 471 10.13 12.21 -15.70
C GLY A 471 10.25 12.35 -14.18
N GLU A 472 9.79 13.47 -13.64
CA GLU A 472 9.75 13.78 -12.21
C GLU A 472 8.30 14.04 -11.72
N PRO A 473 7.98 13.84 -10.44
CA PRO A 473 6.70 14.27 -9.87
C PRO A 473 6.59 15.80 -9.91
N ALA A 474 5.39 16.33 -10.18
CA ALA A 474 5.15 17.76 -10.35
C ALA A 474 4.23 18.35 -9.27
N ASN A 475 4.36 17.86 -8.04
CA ASN A 475 3.54 18.27 -6.90
C ASN A 475 3.87 19.71 -6.48
N ASP A 476 2.86 20.56 -6.34
CA ASP A 476 3.03 21.98 -6.01
C ASP A 476 3.18 22.24 -4.50
N ILE A 477 2.66 21.33 -3.68
CA ILE A 477 2.50 21.51 -2.24
C ILE A 477 3.36 20.49 -1.49
N ALA A 478 4.22 20.97 -0.60
CA ALA A 478 4.73 20.18 0.52
C ALA A 478 3.84 20.42 1.75
N VAL A 479 3.28 19.36 2.32
CA VAL A 479 2.60 19.41 3.62
C VAL A 479 3.62 19.07 4.70
N LEU A 480 3.93 20.03 5.56
CA LEU A 480 4.83 19.80 6.69
C LEU A 480 4.08 19.00 7.76
N LEU A 481 4.50 17.76 7.97
CA LEU A 481 3.95 16.89 9.01
C LEU A 481 4.35 17.41 10.40
N PRO A 482 3.41 17.56 11.35
CA PRO A 482 3.70 17.96 12.72
C PRO A 482 4.20 16.76 13.55
N GLU A 483 5.26 16.09 13.09
CA GLU A 483 5.84 14.92 13.76
C GLU A 483 6.30 15.24 15.20
N ASP A 484 6.84 16.45 15.44
CA ASP A 484 7.24 16.91 16.78
C ASP A 484 6.06 16.95 17.78
N ASP A 485 4.83 17.24 17.32
CA ASP A 485 3.63 17.20 18.15
C ASP A 485 3.10 15.76 18.30
N ALA A 486 3.04 14.97 17.23
CA ALA A 486 2.68 13.55 17.28
C ALA A 486 3.60 12.74 18.22
N GLN A 487 4.90 13.04 18.26
CA GLN A 487 5.86 12.44 19.17
C GLN A 487 5.69 12.90 20.63
N ALA A 488 5.19 14.11 20.88
CA ALA A 488 4.85 14.58 22.23
C ALA A 488 3.56 13.92 22.77
N GLU A 489 2.67 13.46 21.89
CA GLU A 489 1.42 12.77 22.20
C GLU A 489 1.60 11.27 22.57
N PHE A 490 2.80 10.71 22.34
CA PHE A 490 3.14 9.35 22.74
C PHE A 490 2.91 9.09 24.23
N ARG A 491 2.61 7.84 24.55
CA ARG A 491 2.30 7.38 25.92
C ARG A 491 2.81 5.94 26.06
N PRO A 492 3.17 5.47 27.26
CA PRO A 492 3.61 4.09 27.44
C PRO A 492 2.62 3.09 26.84
N GLY A 493 3.14 2.14 26.07
CA GLY A 493 2.37 1.16 25.27
C GLY A 493 1.74 1.68 23.97
N HIS A 494 1.97 2.93 23.56
CA HIS A 494 1.51 3.48 22.27
C HIS A 494 2.57 4.44 21.68
N VAL A 495 3.40 3.93 20.77
CA VAL A 495 4.57 4.65 20.23
C VAL A 495 4.66 4.58 18.69
N SER A 496 3.73 5.25 18.01
CA SER A 496 3.68 5.30 16.54
C SER A 496 3.34 6.71 16.02
N VAL A 497 4.24 7.28 15.21
CA VAL A 497 4.01 8.60 14.56
C VAL A 497 2.83 8.52 13.61
N THR A 498 2.76 7.45 12.80
CA THR A 498 1.75 7.27 11.76
C THR A 498 0.37 6.92 12.31
N ALA A 499 0.26 6.46 13.55
CA ALA A 499 -1.01 6.23 14.24
C ALA A 499 -1.64 7.51 14.80
N GLU A 500 -0.83 8.48 15.25
CA GLU A 500 -1.32 9.77 15.74
C GLU A 500 -1.52 10.80 14.60
N MET A 501 -0.80 10.65 13.48
CA MET A 501 -0.86 11.56 12.33
C MET A 501 -2.27 11.83 11.73
N PRO A 502 -3.24 10.88 11.71
CA PRO A 502 -4.62 11.15 11.27
C PRO A 502 -5.37 12.23 12.10
N HIS A 503 -4.94 12.50 13.34
CA HIS A 503 -5.48 13.60 14.14
C HIS A 503 -5.07 14.97 13.61
N HIS A 504 -3.89 15.04 12.97
CA HIS A 504 -3.27 16.26 12.47
C HIS A 504 -3.49 16.48 10.96
N ILE A 505 -3.39 15.40 10.18
CA ILE A 505 -3.57 15.40 8.72
C ILE A 505 -4.98 14.88 8.40
N THR A 506 -5.97 15.73 8.66
CA THR A 506 -7.38 15.35 8.53
C THR A 506 -7.79 15.06 7.07
N PRO A 507 -8.84 14.24 6.84
CA PRO A 507 -9.42 14.10 5.51
C PRO A 507 -9.95 15.43 4.93
N GLN A 508 -10.31 16.40 5.77
CA GLN A 508 -10.77 17.71 5.29
C GLN A 508 -9.61 18.55 4.76
N LEU A 509 -8.49 18.62 5.48
CA LEU A 509 -7.26 19.28 5.05
C LEU A 509 -6.80 18.75 3.68
N MET A 510 -6.74 17.43 3.54
CA MET A 510 -6.33 16.75 2.30
C MET A 510 -7.30 17.03 1.15
N LYS A 511 -8.62 16.92 1.37
CA LYS A 511 -9.64 17.25 0.37
C LYS A 511 -9.61 18.72 -0.06
N SER A 512 -9.33 19.64 0.86
CA SER A 512 -9.20 21.08 0.57
C SER A 512 -8.04 21.38 -0.38
N MET A 513 -6.95 20.61 -0.35
CA MET A 513 -5.84 20.76 -1.30
C MET A 513 -6.13 20.09 -2.63
N LEU A 514 -6.52 18.81 -2.61
CA LEU A 514 -6.71 17.99 -3.81
C LEU A 514 -7.85 18.52 -4.68
N SER A 515 -9.02 18.82 -4.09
CA SER A 515 -10.19 19.34 -4.81
C SER A 515 -10.00 20.77 -5.31
N ALA A 516 -9.02 21.51 -4.78
CA ALA A 516 -8.65 22.84 -5.25
C ALA A 516 -7.76 22.82 -6.50
N GLY A 517 -7.34 21.63 -6.97
CA GLY A 517 -6.57 21.44 -8.20
C GLY A 517 -5.07 21.32 -8.01
N TYR A 518 -4.61 20.75 -6.89
CA TYR A 518 -3.19 20.57 -6.58
C TYR A 518 -2.87 19.12 -6.18
N ASN A 519 -1.64 18.70 -6.48
CA ASN A 519 -1.03 17.52 -5.88
C ASN A 519 -0.04 17.87 -4.77
N VAL A 520 0.13 16.93 -3.84
CA VAL A 520 0.84 17.15 -2.58
C VAL A 520 1.84 16.03 -2.29
N ASP A 521 2.97 16.38 -1.68
CA ASP A 521 3.84 15.47 -0.94
C ASP A 521 3.81 15.81 0.54
N TYR A 522 3.99 14.81 1.40
CA TYR A 522 4.34 14.99 2.80
C TYR A 522 5.84 15.27 2.96
N THR A 523 6.21 16.10 3.93
CA THR A 523 7.60 16.36 4.31
C THR A 523 7.71 16.51 5.82
N ASP A 524 8.82 16.11 6.42
CA ASP A 524 9.11 16.28 7.84
C ASP A 524 10.28 17.26 8.07
N ALA A 525 10.57 17.56 9.35
CA ALA A 525 11.69 18.42 9.72
C ALA A 525 13.05 17.90 9.19
N LYS A 526 13.20 16.58 9.07
CA LYS A 526 14.46 15.91 8.73
C LYS A 526 14.69 15.82 7.22
N ALA A 527 13.64 15.63 6.42
CA ALA A 527 13.62 15.77 4.98
C ALA A 527 14.02 17.19 4.58
N ILE A 528 13.43 18.21 5.20
CA ILE A 528 13.82 19.61 4.99
C ILE A 528 15.27 19.87 5.42
N GLU A 529 15.77 19.19 6.46
CA GLU A 529 17.18 19.26 6.86
C GLU A 529 18.13 18.68 5.79
N LEU A 530 17.78 17.52 5.22
CA LEU A 530 18.64 16.75 4.33
C LEU A 530 18.55 17.17 2.85
N LYS A 531 17.41 17.71 2.42
CA LYS A 531 17.08 18.00 1.00
C LYS A 531 16.62 19.43 0.75
N GLY A 532 16.24 20.17 1.78
CA GLY A 532 15.61 21.49 1.64
C GLY A 532 14.14 21.39 1.22
N ILE A 533 13.61 22.47 0.65
CA ILE A 533 12.21 22.56 0.17
C ILE A 533 12.28 22.80 -1.34
N ALA A 534 11.74 21.86 -2.12
CA ALA A 534 11.70 21.94 -3.58
C ALA A 534 10.35 22.46 -4.12
N HIS A 535 9.27 22.23 -3.37
CA HIS A 535 7.91 22.57 -3.74
C HIS A 535 7.65 24.10 -3.73
N PRO A 536 6.84 24.64 -4.66
CA PRO A 536 6.44 26.05 -4.69
C PRO A 536 5.69 26.56 -3.45
N VAL A 537 4.95 25.68 -2.76
CA VAL A 537 4.15 26.01 -1.58
C VAL A 537 4.45 25.02 -0.45
N VAL A 538 4.62 25.52 0.77
CA VAL A 538 4.58 24.72 2.00
C VAL A 538 3.29 25.02 2.74
N VAL A 539 2.46 24.00 2.95
CA VAL A 539 1.31 24.06 3.86
C VAL A 539 1.76 23.51 5.22
N ILE A 540 1.53 24.31 6.26
CA ILE A 540 1.81 23.95 7.65
C ILE A 540 0.43 23.82 8.33
N PRO A 541 -0.03 22.61 8.68
CA PRO A 541 -1.27 22.40 9.42
C PRO A 541 -1.13 22.95 10.85
N ALA A 542 -2.18 22.79 11.67
CA ALA A 542 -2.13 23.21 13.07
C ALA A 542 -0.93 22.54 13.77
N THR A 543 0.09 23.34 14.09
CA THR A 543 1.40 22.86 14.59
C THR A 543 1.82 23.76 15.74
N ARG A 544 2.12 23.17 16.89
CA ARG A 544 2.51 23.89 18.11
C ARG A 544 4.01 23.81 18.36
N ARG A 545 4.59 22.63 18.14
CA ARG A 545 6.03 22.35 18.32
C ARG A 545 6.78 22.51 17.01
N MET A 546 7.91 23.20 17.06
CA MET A 546 8.83 23.27 15.91
C MET A 546 10.27 23.54 16.35
N PRO A 547 11.27 22.81 15.84
CA PRO A 547 12.67 23.14 16.05
C PRO A 547 13.00 24.54 15.53
N LEU A 548 13.72 25.34 16.32
CA LEU A 548 14.11 26.71 15.91
C LEU A 548 14.88 26.73 14.58
N ALA A 549 15.70 25.70 14.31
CA ALA A 549 16.41 25.53 13.05
C ALA A 549 15.47 25.35 11.85
N LEU A 550 14.31 24.71 12.03
CA LEU A 550 13.30 24.56 10.98
C LEU A 550 12.62 25.90 10.69
N VAL A 551 12.24 26.66 11.72
CA VAL A 551 11.68 28.02 11.54
C VAL A 551 12.65 28.93 10.77
N GLN A 552 13.95 28.85 11.06
CA GLN A 552 14.99 29.61 10.33
C GLN A 552 15.14 29.18 8.86
N ARG A 553 14.97 27.89 8.55
CA ARG A 553 14.91 27.40 7.16
C ARG A 553 13.66 27.89 6.44
N LEU A 554 12.50 27.85 7.09
CA LEU A 554 11.24 28.37 6.54
C LEU A 554 11.34 29.89 6.27
N GLN A 555 11.95 30.66 7.17
CA GLN A 555 12.27 32.07 6.91
C GLN A 555 13.21 32.27 5.71
N THR A 556 14.20 31.40 5.54
CA THR A 556 15.13 31.46 4.39
C THR A 556 14.42 31.15 3.08
N TYR A 557 13.57 30.12 3.08
CA TYR A 557 12.73 29.73 1.95
C TYR A 557 11.73 30.85 1.55
N ALA A 558 11.03 31.44 2.53
CA ALA A 558 10.12 32.57 2.28
C ALA A 558 10.85 33.80 1.70
N LYS A 559 12.03 34.14 2.23
CA LYS A 559 12.89 35.21 1.68
C LYS A 559 13.39 34.90 0.25
N GLY A 560 13.53 33.63 -0.09
CA GLY A 560 13.82 33.16 -1.46
C GLY A 560 12.63 33.25 -2.42
N GLY A 561 11.46 33.70 -1.96
CA GLY A 561 10.24 33.84 -2.76
C GLY A 561 9.25 32.67 -2.63
N GLY A 562 9.63 31.60 -1.93
CA GLY A 562 8.78 30.45 -1.64
C GLY A 562 7.52 30.82 -0.84
N LYS A 563 6.42 30.08 -1.05
CA LYS A 563 5.13 30.38 -0.39
C LYS A 563 4.94 29.48 0.82
N ILE A 564 4.47 30.06 1.92
CA ILE A 564 4.08 29.34 3.13
C ILE A 564 2.63 29.70 3.45
N ILE A 565 1.83 28.70 3.81
CA ILE A 565 0.46 28.86 4.30
C ILE A 565 0.35 28.11 5.63
N PHE A 566 0.15 28.84 6.73
CA PHE A 566 -0.23 28.28 8.02
C PHE A 566 -1.74 28.08 8.08
N VAL A 567 -2.20 26.95 8.64
CA VAL A 567 -3.62 26.63 8.83
C VAL A 567 -3.88 26.40 10.33
N GLY A 568 -4.71 27.23 10.96
CA GLY A 568 -5.05 27.08 12.38
C GLY A 568 -3.94 27.56 13.33
N GLU A 569 -3.51 26.71 14.27
CA GLU A 569 -2.45 27.03 15.24
C GLU A 569 -1.08 27.18 14.57
N THR A 570 -0.28 28.16 15.02
CA THR A 570 1.07 28.41 14.51
C THR A 570 2.13 28.05 15.57
N PRO A 571 3.34 27.64 15.17
CA PRO A 571 4.30 27.10 16.12
C PRO A 571 4.74 28.15 17.15
N SER A 572 4.74 27.74 18.41
CA SER A 572 4.93 28.62 19.56
C SER A 572 5.97 28.09 20.55
N THR A 573 6.25 26.78 20.49
CA THR A 573 7.04 26.06 21.49
C THR A 573 8.13 25.24 20.82
N SER A 574 9.28 25.09 21.48
CA SER A 574 10.30 24.12 21.07
C SER A 574 9.88 22.68 21.42
N PRO A 575 10.37 21.64 20.73
CA PRO A 575 9.81 20.29 20.89
C PRO A 575 10.18 19.59 22.22
N GLY A 576 11.48 19.46 22.50
CA GLY A 576 12.03 18.64 23.60
C GLY A 576 12.42 19.44 24.85
N LEU A 577 12.63 18.73 25.98
CA LEU A 577 12.93 19.36 27.27
C LEU A 577 14.27 20.11 27.24
N LYS A 578 15.26 19.51 26.57
CA LYS A 578 16.59 20.13 26.36
C LYS A 578 16.50 21.49 25.68
N ASP A 579 15.60 21.60 24.71
CA ASP A 579 15.46 22.78 23.86
C ASP A 579 14.41 23.76 24.41
N ALA A 580 13.73 23.44 25.52
CA ALA A 580 12.61 24.20 26.10
C ALA A 580 12.86 25.72 26.21
N GLY A 581 14.10 26.13 26.53
CA GLY A 581 14.53 27.53 26.61
C GLY A 581 14.48 28.30 25.28
N ASP A 582 14.49 27.61 24.15
CA ASP A 582 14.36 28.20 22.81
C ASP A 582 12.90 28.49 22.43
N SER A 583 11.89 28.09 23.22
CA SER A 583 10.47 28.34 22.90
C SER A 583 10.15 29.82 22.64
N ALA A 584 10.70 30.73 23.44
CA ALA A 584 10.57 32.17 23.20
C ALA A 584 11.22 32.63 21.87
N ARG A 585 12.31 31.97 21.45
CA ARG A 585 12.99 32.23 20.18
C ARG A 585 12.21 31.63 19.00
N VAL A 586 11.58 30.47 19.18
CA VAL A 586 10.64 29.85 18.21
C VAL A 586 9.47 30.80 17.97
N ALA A 587 8.75 31.22 19.02
CA ALA A 587 7.63 32.15 18.91
C ALA A 587 8.03 33.47 18.23
N ALA A 588 9.17 34.06 18.61
CA ALA A 588 9.68 35.29 17.99
C ALA A 588 10.06 35.08 16.51
N ALA A 589 10.64 33.94 16.15
CA ALA A 589 10.99 33.62 14.77
C ALA A 589 9.76 33.34 13.89
N VAL A 590 8.72 32.70 14.44
CA VAL A 590 7.42 32.51 13.75
C VAL A 590 6.71 33.85 13.59
N ALA A 591 6.67 34.70 14.62
CA ALA A 591 6.12 36.06 14.51
C ALA A 591 6.83 36.90 13.43
N ALA A 592 8.13 36.73 13.25
CA ALA A 592 8.90 37.36 12.16
C ALA A 592 8.69 36.69 10.78
N LEU A 593 8.16 35.47 10.73
CA LEU A 593 7.84 34.74 9.50
C LEU A 593 6.43 35.08 8.98
N LEU A 594 5.45 35.27 9.87
CA LEU A 594 4.05 35.51 9.52
C LEU A 594 3.83 36.64 8.47
N PRO A 595 4.52 37.80 8.51
CA PRO A 595 4.37 38.84 7.47
C PRO A 595 4.84 38.44 6.06
N MET A 596 5.58 37.33 5.93
CA MET A 596 6.04 36.76 4.66
C MET A 596 5.24 35.52 4.23
N ALA A 597 4.25 35.11 5.02
CA ALA A 597 3.42 33.92 4.81
C ALA A 597 1.93 34.31 4.69
N GLN A 598 1.10 33.35 4.26
CA GLN A 598 -0.34 33.42 4.53
C GLN A 598 -0.65 32.67 5.83
N HIS A 599 -1.67 33.11 6.54
CA HIS A 599 -2.24 32.42 7.70
C HIS A 599 -3.76 32.38 7.52
N VAL A 600 -4.34 31.19 7.59
CA VAL A 600 -5.79 30.98 7.51
C VAL A 600 -6.31 30.30 8.77
N ALA A 601 -7.57 30.58 9.12
CA ALA A 601 -8.17 30.08 10.35
C ALA A 601 -8.54 28.60 10.27
N SER A 602 -8.87 28.08 9.08
CA SER A 602 -9.39 26.72 8.91
C SER A 602 -9.05 26.08 7.55
N ASP A 603 -9.21 24.77 7.46
CA ASP A 603 -9.10 23.98 6.22
C ASP A 603 -10.04 24.49 5.11
N ALA A 604 -11.15 25.14 5.44
CA ALA A 604 -12.12 25.66 4.47
C ALA A 604 -11.62 26.91 3.73
N ASP A 605 -10.69 27.65 4.33
CA ASP A 605 -10.08 28.86 3.77
C ASP A 605 -8.86 28.55 2.88
N LEU A 606 -8.29 27.36 3.05
CA LEU A 606 -7.07 26.90 2.36
C LEU A 606 -7.15 26.95 0.83
N PRO A 607 -8.24 26.52 0.15
CA PRO A 607 -8.35 26.61 -1.32
C PRO A 607 -8.10 28.02 -1.85
N ALA A 608 -8.73 29.02 -1.23
CA ALA A 608 -8.59 30.42 -1.63
C ALA A 608 -7.18 30.98 -1.33
N ALA A 609 -6.52 30.50 -0.27
CA ALA A 609 -5.13 30.85 0.00
C ALA A 609 -4.16 30.23 -1.01
N LEU A 610 -4.40 28.99 -1.43
CA LEU A 610 -3.64 28.32 -2.48
C LEU A 610 -3.79 29.05 -3.81
N HIS A 611 -5.02 29.34 -4.27
CA HIS A 611 -5.25 30.08 -5.54
C HIS A 611 -4.65 31.49 -5.55
N ARG A 612 -4.42 32.12 -4.39
CA ARG A 612 -3.65 33.37 -4.29
C ARG A 612 -2.13 33.18 -4.33
N ALA A 613 -1.64 32.03 -3.87
CA ALA A 613 -0.21 31.69 -3.88
C ALA A 613 0.27 31.26 -5.28
N LEU A 614 -0.56 30.50 -6.00
CA LEU A 614 -0.26 29.87 -7.28
C LEU A 614 -1.59 29.56 -8.02
N PRO A 615 -1.66 29.56 -9.37
CA PRO A 615 -2.81 28.99 -10.08
C PRO A 615 -2.87 27.46 -9.88
N PRO A 616 -4.07 26.84 -9.87
CA PRO A 616 -4.20 25.39 -9.75
C PRO A 616 -3.54 24.68 -10.94
N ASP A 617 -3.02 23.47 -10.72
CA ASP A 617 -2.36 22.68 -11.76
C ASP A 617 -3.37 22.04 -12.73
N MET A 618 -4.53 21.62 -12.23
CA MET A 618 -5.69 21.31 -13.08
C MET A 618 -7.00 21.66 -12.36
N ASP A 619 -7.91 22.36 -13.03
CA ASP A 619 -9.24 22.64 -12.49
C ASP A 619 -10.10 21.37 -12.47
N VAL A 620 -10.31 20.84 -11.26
CA VAL A 620 -11.21 19.71 -10.95
C VAL A 620 -12.39 20.13 -10.06
N SER A 621 -12.59 21.43 -9.84
CA SER A 621 -13.57 21.95 -8.87
C SER A 621 -15.01 21.47 -9.11
N ALA A 622 -15.40 21.34 -10.39
CA ALA A 622 -16.71 20.83 -10.82
C ALA A 622 -16.95 19.33 -10.51
N SER A 623 -15.92 18.57 -10.09
CA SER A 623 -16.06 17.16 -9.74
C SER A 623 -16.41 16.89 -8.27
N HIS A 624 -16.50 17.94 -7.44
CA HIS A 624 -16.80 17.84 -6.01
C HIS A 624 -15.89 16.89 -5.19
N GLY A 625 -14.68 16.62 -5.68
CA GLY A 625 -13.70 15.74 -5.04
C GLY A 625 -13.70 14.28 -5.53
N GLU A 626 -14.52 13.96 -6.53
CA GLU A 626 -14.62 12.60 -7.11
C GLU A 626 -13.56 12.32 -8.19
N ILE A 627 -13.00 13.35 -8.82
CA ILE A 627 -11.85 13.24 -9.74
C ILE A 627 -10.55 13.52 -8.99
N GLY A 628 -9.60 12.59 -9.08
CA GLY A 628 -8.19 12.84 -8.79
C GLY A 628 -7.35 12.93 -10.07
N PHE A 629 -6.17 13.53 -9.98
CA PHE A 629 -5.17 13.48 -11.04
C PHE A 629 -3.74 13.44 -10.48
N LEU A 630 -2.78 12.94 -11.26
CA LEU A 630 -1.34 13.01 -10.96
C LEU A 630 -0.59 13.62 -12.15
N HIS A 631 0.33 14.55 -11.90
CA HIS A 631 1.17 15.19 -12.92
C HIS A 631 2.63 14.70 -12.84
N ARG A 632 3.16 14.16 -13.96
CA ARG A 632 4.58 13.90 -14.19
C ARG A 632 5.14 14.90 -15.19
N ARG A 633 6.27 15.54 -14.86
CA ARG A 633 6.96 16.51 -15.73
C ARG A 633 8.19 15.88 -16.37
N LEU A 634 8.25 15.92 -17.70
CA LEU A 634 9.41 15.50 -18.48
C LEU A 634 10.04 16.72 -19.18
N LYS A 635 11.27 16.55 -19.68
CA LYS A 635 11.98 17.63 -20.39
C LYS A 635 11.20 18.17 -21.61
N GLY A 636 10.58 17.28 -22.38
CA GLY A 636 9.87 17.60 -23.63
C GLY A 636 8.35 17.39 -23.60
N SER A 637 7.80 16.93 -22.48
CA SER A 637 6.37 16.65 -22.33
C SER A 637 5.92 16.78 -20.86
N ASP A 638 4.61 16.78 -20.66
CA ASP A 638 3.96 16.61 -19.36
C ASP A 638 2.93 15.49 -19.49
N VAL A 639 2.77 14.67 -18.46
CA VAL A 639 1.84 13.54 -18.44
C VAL A 639 0.90 13.69 -17.25
N TYR A 640 -0.40 13.71 -17.51
CA TYR A 640 -1.44 13.74 -16.50
C TYR A 640 -2.21 12.41 -16.53
N PHE A 641 -2.18 11.68 -15.41
CA PHE A 641 -3.14 10.62 -15.14
C PHE A 641 -4.37 11.25 -14.50
N ILE A 642 -5.57 10.95 -15.00
CA ILE A 642 -6.84 11.51 -14.51
C ILE A 642 -7.77 10.33 -14.23
N ALA A 643 -8.30 10.22 -13.01
CA ALA A 643 -9.12 9.09 -12.59
C ALA A 643 -10.41 9.54 -11.89
N ASN A 644 -11.51 8.94 -12.30
CA ASN A 644 -12.78 9.00 -11.57
C ASN A 644 -12.76 7.97 -10.45
N THR A 645 -12.90 8.43 -9.21
CA THR A 645 -12.88 7.56 -8.02
C THR A 645 -14.29 7.22 -7.50
N SER A 646 -15.33 7.68 -8.21
CA SER A 646 -16.75 7.50 -7.93
C SER A 646 -17.41 6.41 -8.78
N ASN A 647 -18.59 5.99 -8.35
CA ASN A 647 -19.48 5.06 -9.04
C ASN A 647 -20.46 5.73 -10.03
N THR A 648 -20.30 7.02 -10.31
CA THR A 648 -21.11 7.79 -11.27
C THR A 648 -20.24 8.33 -12.39
N ALA A 649 -20.83 8.61 -13.56
CA ALA A 649 -20.10 9.24 -14.65
C ALA A 649 -19.81 10.72 -14.32
N GLN A 650 -18.56 11.13 -14.49
CA GLN A 650 -18.09 12.49 -14.22
C GLN A 650 -17.84 13.25 -15.52
N VAL A 651 -18.39 14.46 -15.64
CA VAL A 651 -18.18 15.34 -16.80
C VAL A 651 -17.31 16.52 -16.36
N LEU A 652 -16.13 16.65 -16.97
CA LEU A 652 -15.16 17.68 -16.60
C LEU A 652 -14.51 18.32 -17.82
N LYS A 653 -14.10 19.59 -17.66
CA LYS A 653 -13.38 20.36 -18.67
C LYS A 653 -11.88 20.29 -18.41
N VAL A 654 -11.14 19.55 -19.23
CA VAL A 654 -9.73 19.29 -18.97
C VAL A 654 -8.88 20.51 -19.32
N SER A 655 -8.46 21.25 -18.29
CA SER A 655 -7.74 22.52 -18.41
C SER A 655 -6.51 22.56 -17.50
N PRO A 656 -5.41 21.85 -17.85
CA PRO A 656 -4.19 21.87 -17.05
C PRO A 656 -3.40 23.18 -17.21
N ARG A 657 -2.61 23.52 -16.21
CA ARG A 657 -1.73 24.70 -16.16
C ARG A 657 -0.47 24.45 -16.98
N THR A 658 -0.63 24.55 -18.29
CA THR A 658 0.43 24.24 -19.27
C THR A 658 0.79 25.45 -20.13
N THR A 659 2.04 25.49 -20.59
CA THR A 659 2.49 26.34 -21.70
C THR A 659 2.54 25.60 -23.03
N ARG A 660 2.27 24.28 -23.04
CA ARG A 660 2.45 23.43 -24.22
C ARG A 660 1.26 23.50 -25.18
N HIS A 661 1.54 23.34 -26.47
CA HIS A 661 0.55 23.61 -27.51
C HIS A 661 -0.08 22.36 -28.14
N THR A 662 0.50 21.17 -27.97
CA THR A 662 -0.07 19.91 -28.47
C THR A 662 -0.47 19.00 -27.32
N ALA A 663 -1.60 18.32 -27.48
CA ALA A 663 -2.16 17.42 -26.48
C ALA A 663 -2.62 16.10 -27.11
N GLU A 664 -2.43 14.99 -26.40
CA GLU A 664 -2.80 13.64 -26.84
C GLU A 664 -3.54 12.89 -25.73
N TRP A 665 -4.61 12.18 -26.09
CA TRP A 665 -5.22 11.16 -25.25
C TRP A 665 -4.50 9.83 -25.51
N TRP A 666 -4.00 9.21 -24.45
CA TRP A 666 -3.33 7.92 -24.50
C TRP A 666 -4.26 6.86 -23.91
N ASP A 667 -4.61 5.87 -24.73
CA ASP A 667 -5.50 4.75 -24.41
C ASP A 667 -4.75 3.75 -23.52
N THR A 668 -5.19 3.62 -22.27
CA THR A 668 -4.53 2.82 -21.23
C THR A 668 -4.71 1.31 -21.41
N GLU A 669 -5.65 0.87 -22.24
CA GLU A 669 -5.91 -0.54 -22.57
C GLU A 669 -5.19 -0.99 -23.85
N LYS A 670 -5.08 -0.09 -24.85
CA LYS A 670 -4.52 -0.39 -26.18
C LYS A 670 -3.10 0.13 -26.37
N GLY A 671 -2.66 1.11 -25.57
CA GLY A 671 -1.35 1.76 -25.72
C GLY A 671 -1.25 2.73 -26.91
N SER A 672 -2.37 3.07 -27.54
CA SER A 672 -2.44 3.99 -28.69
C SER A 672 -2.66 5.45 -28.26
N ALA A 673 -2.13 6.39 -29.04
CA ALA A 673 -2.36 7.83 -28.85
C ALA A 673 -3.34 8.39 -29.90
N SER A 674 -4.19 9.33 -29.49
CA SER A 674 -5.03 10.15 -30.38
C SER A 674 -4.98 11.63 -30.00
N ALA A 675 -5.29 12.53 -30.93
CA ALA A 675 -5.24 13.97 -30.69
C ALA A 675 -6.29 14.41 -29.66
N ALA A 676 -5.86 15.21 -28.68
CA ALA A 676 -6.73 15.82 -27.67
C ALA A 676 -6.92 17.32 -27.93
N THR A 677 -8.08 17.84 -27.52
CA THR A 677 -8.38 19.28 -27.54
C THR A 677 -8.39 19.78 -26.10
N LEU A 678 -7.46 20.67 -25.75
CA LEU A 678 -7.43 21.30 -24.42
C LEU A 678 -8.68 22.16 -24.19
N GLY A 679 -9.22 22.12 -22.97
CA GLY A 679 -10.45 22.80 -22.62
C GLY A 679 -11.72 22.18 -23.21
N ALA A 680 -11.65 21.04 -23.90
CA ALA A 680 -12.82 20.25 -24.22
C ALA A 680 -13.41 19.59 -22.96
N GLN A 681 -14.73 19.36 -22.97
CA GLN A 681 -15.36 18.49 -21.98
C GLN A 681 -15.10 17.03 -22.34
N ILE A 682 -14.82 16.21 -21.32
CA ILE A 682 -14.80 14.76 -21.42
C ILE A 682 -15.78 14.17 -20.41
N THR A 683 -16.31 12.98 -20.74
CA THR A 683 -16.99 12.12 -19.78
C THR A 683 -16.05 10.99 -19.37
N LEU A 684 -15.85 10.84 -18.06
CA LEU A 684 -15.22 9.65 -17.46
C LEU A 684 -16.34 8.79 -16.86
N PRO A 685 -16.61 7.59 -17.40
CA PRO A 685 -17.52 6.61 -16.77
C PRO A 685 -17.14 6.28 -15.31
N PRO A 686 -18.03 5.62 -14.56
CA PRO A 686 -17.74 5.12 -13.22
C PRO A 686 -16.40 4.36 -13.17
N TYR A 687 -15.53 4.73 -12.24
CA TYR A 687 -14.18 4.15 -12.09
C TYR A 687 -13.27 4.19 -13.35
N ALA A 688 -13.57 5.05 -14.33
CA ALA A 688 -12.75 5.21 -15.52
C ALA A 688 -11.58 6.16 -15.30
N SER A 689 -10.49 5.91 -16.03
CA SER A 689 -9.27 6.71 -15.99
C SER A 689 -8.74 6.97 -17.40
N ARG A 690 -7.98 8.06 -17.58
CA ARG A 690 -7.35 8.44 -18.85
C ARG A 690 -5.98 9.07 -18.62
N VAL A 691 -5.15 9.01 -19.66
CA VAL A 691 -3.85 9.69 -19.71
C VAL A 691 -3.90 10.81 -20.74
N LEU A 692 -3.55 12.03 -20.32
CA LEU A 692 -3.32 13.18 -21.19
C LEU A 692 -1.82 13.46 -21.26
N VAL A 693 -1.26 13.48 -22.46
CA VAL A 693 0.14 13.85 -22.70
C VAL A 693 0.21 15.17 -23.44
N LEU A 694 0.96 16.13 -22.89
CA LEU A 694 1.16 17.47 -23.44
C LEU A 694 2.59 17.59 -23.96
N HIS A 695 2.80 18.16 -25.14
CA HIS A 695 4.12 18.32 -25.75
C HIS A 695 4.13 19.43 -26.80
N ASP A 696 5.32 19.76 -27.30
CA ASP A 696 5.52 20.77 -28.37
C ASP A 696 6.11 20.17 -29.65
N GLY A 697 6.32 18.84 -29.68
CA GLY A 697 6.64 18.07 -30.88
C GLY A 697 5.42 17.78 -31.76
N THR A 698 5.63 17.06 -32.87
CA THR A 698 4.56 16.67 -33.80
C THR A 698 3.54 15.72 -33.13
N GLY A 699 2.29 16.17 -33.04
CA GLY A 699 1.17 15.37 -32.55
C GLY A 699 0.73 14.29 -33.53
N VAL A 700 0.01 13.30 -33.03
CA VAL A 700 -0.69 12.33 -33.87
C VAL A 700 -1.85 13.00 -34.61
N ASN A 701 -2.03 12.68 -35.89
CA ASN A 701 -3.17 13.17 -36.69
C ASN A 701 -4.45 12.36 -36.44
N THR A 702 -4.34 11.16 -35.86
CA THR A 702 -5.46 10.29 -35.54
C THR A 702 -6.29 10.91 -34.42
N ARG A 703 -7.59 11.11 -34.66
CA ARG A 703 -8.56 11.45 -33.60
C ARG A 703 -9.29 10.17 -33.19
N THR A 704 -9.63 10.03 -31.91
CA THR A 704 -10.66 9.06 -31.51
C THR A 704 -11.98 9.54 -32.10
N PRO A 705 -12.68 8.76 -32.95
CA PRO A 705 -13.94 9.19 -33.50
C PRO A 705 -14.96 9.40 -32.38
N SER A 706 -15.63 10.54 -32.36
CA SER A 706 -16.85 10.69 -31.58
C SER A 706 -17.94 9.95 -32.33
N LEU A 707 -18.57 8.96 -31.69
CA LEU A 707 -19.62 8.16 -32.29
C LEU A 707 -20.99 8.69 -31.87
N ALA A 708 -21.73 9.28 -32.81
CA ALA A 708 -23.11 9.70 -32.64
C ALA A 708 -24.07 8.56 -32.99
N ALA A 709 -25.21 8.46 -32.31
CA ALA A 709 -26.26 7.51 -32.65
C ALA A 709 -26.77 7.73 -34.10
N ASP A 710 -26.91 6.65 -34.85
CA ASP A 710 -27.52 6.64 -36.18
C ASP A 710 -29.06 6.71 -36.06
N SER A 711 -29.76 6.98 -37.16
CA SER A 711 -31.24 6.94 -37.18
C SER A 711 -31.81 5.53 -37.37
N ARG A 712 -30.97 4.55 -37.71
CA ARG A 712 -31.32 3.12 -37.74
C ARG A 712 -31.67 2.62 -36.33
N THR A 713 -32.76 1.86 -36.24
CA THR A 713 -33.17 1.20 -35.00
C THR A 713 -32.06 0.24 -34.50
N PRO A 714 -31.68 0.28 -33.21
CA PRO A 714 -30.79 -0.70 -32.61
C PRO A 714 -31.33 -2.13 -32.73
N ILE A 715 -30.44 -3.11 -32.86
CA ILE A 715 -30.80 -4.52 -32.88
C ILE A 715 -30.74 -5.04 -31.43
N THR A 716 -31.89 -5.36 -30.84
CA THR A 716 -31.93 -6.06 -29.54
C THR A 716 -31.61 -7.54 -29.74
N LEU A 717 -30.64 -8.07 -29.00
CA LEU A 717 -30.24 -9.47 -29.06
C LEU A 717 -31.14 -10.35 -28.16
N THR A 718 -31.85 -11.28 -28.78
CA THR A 718 -32.81 -12.21 -28.15
C THR A 718 -32.42 -13.67 -28.37
N ASP A 719 -33.27 -14.61 -27.92
CA ASP A 719 -33.21 -16.05 -28.26
C ASP A 719 -31.90 -16.75 -27.88
N TRP A 720 -31.28 -16.24 -26.81
CA TRP A 720 -30.02 -16.72 -26.26
C TRP A 720 -30.06 -18.21 -25.90
N HIS A 721 -29.05 -18.93 -26.35
CA HIS A 721 -28.70 -20.25 -25.84
C HIS A 721 -27.52 -20.10 -24.87
N ALA A 722 -27.55 -20.87 -23.78
CA ALA A 722 -26.52 -20.85 -22.75
C ALA A 722 -25.92 -22.26 -22.61
N ALA A 723 -24.60 -22.36 -22.81
CA ALA A 723 -23.81 -23.54 -22.48
C ALA A 723 -23.00 -23.30 -21.21
N PHE A 724 -22.97 -24.29 -20.32
CA PHE A 724 -22.24 -24.29 -19.06
C PHE A 724 -21.11 -25.32 -19.18
N PRO A 725 -19.88 -24.95 -19.56
CA PRO A 725 -18.79 -25.91 -19.79
C PRO A 725 -18.31 -26.61 -18.52
N GLY A 726 -18.68 -26.10 -17.34
CA GLY A 726 -18.16 -26.51 -16.04
C GLY A 726 -16.88 -25.76 -15.65
N SER A 727 -16.50 -25.94 -14.39
CA SER A 727 -15.23 -25.54 -13.80
C SER A 727 -14.69 -26.71 -12.98
N ALA A 728 -13.66 -26.49 -12.15
CA ALA A 728 -13.12 -27.54 -11.29
C ALA A 728 -14.08 -27.94 -10.14
N GLY A 729 -14.93 -27.02 -9.65
CA GLY A 729 -15.95 -27.30 -8.62
C GLY A 729 -17.41 -27.19 -9.09
N SER A 730 -17.69 -26.53 -10.22
CA SER A 730 -19.05 -26.41 -10.78
C SER A 730 -19.26 -27.35 -11.98
N PRO A 731 -20.32 -28.18 -12.01
CA PRO A 731 -20.49 -29.21 -13.04
C PRO A 731 -20.88 -28.62 -14.40
N ALA A 732 -20.42 -29.27 -15.48
CA ALA A 732 -20.88 -28.99 -16.83
C ALA A 732 -22.38 -29.32 -17.01
N MET A 733 -23.10 -28.53 -17.80
CA MET A 733 -24.52 -28.74 -18.09
C MET A 733 -24.80 -28.66 -19.61
N PRO A 734 -25.83 -29.38 -20.12
CA PRO A 734 -26.23 -29.29 -21.52
C PRO A 734 -26.58 -27.85 -21.95
N GLU A 735 -26.25 -27.51 -23.19
CA GLU A 735 -26.67 -26.26 -23.81
C GLU A 735 -28.21 -26.18 -23.88
N ARG A 736 -28.77 -25.02 -23.51
CA ARG A 736 -30.21 -24.79 -23.43
C ARG A 736 -30.58 -23.37 -23.83
N ALA A 737 -31.70 -23.20 -24.53
CA ALA A 737 -32.32 -21.89 -24.70
C ALA A 737 -32.72 -21.33 -23.31
N VAL A 738 -32.45 -20.05 -23.05
CA VAL A 738 -32.69 -19.41 -21.76
C VAL A 738 -33.66 -18.23 -21.86
N LYS A 739 -34.46 -18.02 -20.80
CA LYS A 739 -35.36 -16.86 -20.68
C LYS A 739 -34.72 -15.67 -19.95
N SER A 740 -33.69 -15.93 -19.14
CA SER A 740 -32.87 -14.93 -18.47
C SER A 740 -31.41 -15.23 -18.77
N THR A 741 -30.64 -14.18 -19.05
CA THR A 741 -29.18 -14.21 -19.18
C THR A 741 -28.48 -13.96 -17.85
N VAL A 742 -29.23 -13.90 -16.75
CA VAL A 742 -28.75 -13.92 -15.36
C VAL A 742 -29.00 -15.34 -14.82
N TRP A 743 -27.95 -16.18 -14.76
CA TRP A 743 -28.12 -17.61 -14.47
C TRP A 743 -28.44 -17.91 -13.01
N THR A 744 -28.17 -16.98 -12.10
CA THR A 744 -28.48 -17.12 -10.67
C THR A 744 -29.96 -16.96 -10.34
N ASP A 745 -30.79 -16.56 -11.31
CA ASP A 745 -32.25 -16.56 -11.20
C ASP A 745 -32.82 -18.00 -11.21
N ASP A 746 -32.10 -18.96 -11.79
CA ASP A 746 -32.43 -20.39 -11.78
C ASP A 746 -31.76 -21.09 -10.59
N ALA A 747 -32.56 -21.72 -9.74
CA ALA A 747 -32.09 -22.44 -8.56
C ALA A 747 -31.09 -23.56 -8.89
N ALA A 748 -31.15 -24.16 -10.08
CA ALA A 748 -30.20 -25.18 -10.53
C ALA A 748 -28.80 -24.62 -10.82
N THR A 749 -28.68 -23.32 -11.09
CA THR A 749 -27.43 -22.63 -11.42
C THR A 749 -27.04 -21.54 -10.41
N LYS A 750 -27.78 -21.38 -9.32
CA LYS A 750 -27.52 -20.38 -8.25
C LYS A 750 -26.07 -20.38 -7.74
N PHE A 751 -25.49 -21.57 -7.54
CA PHE A 751 -24.13 -21.74 -7.01
C PHE A 751 -23.07 -22.00 -8.08
N TYR A 752 -23.39 -21.83 -9.36
CA TYR A 752 -22.42 -22.02 -10.45
C TYR A 752 -21.40 -20.87 -10.47
N SER A 753 -20.11 -21.22 -10.31
CA SER A 753 -18.96 -20.36 -10.58
C SER A 753 -18.15 -20.92 -11.75
N GLY A 754 -18.01 -20.14 -12.82
CA GLY A 754 -17.43 -20.66 -14.06
C GLY A 754 -17.64 -19.75 -15.26
N GLU A 755 -17.33 -20.30 -16.43
CA GLU A 755 -17.72 -19.74 -17.73
C GLU A 755 -19.18 -20.08 -18.03
N VAL A 756 -19.96 -19.14 -18.57
CA VAL A 756 -21.22 -19.41 -19.27
C VAL A 756 -21.15 -18.81 -20.66
N ARG A 757 -21.33 -19.62 -21.70
CA ARG A 757 -21.29 -19.18 -23.11
C ARG A 757 -22.69 -18.88 -23.58
N TYR A 758 -22.98 -17.60 -23.81
CA TYR A 758 -24.24 -17.14 -24.39
C TYR A 758 -24.09 -16.98 -25.91
N THR A 759 -24.87 -17.71 -26.70
CA THR A 759 -24.84 -17.67 -28.17
C THR A 759 -26.19 -17.19 -28.72
N THR A 760 -26.14 -16.35 -29.77
CA THR A 760 -27.31 -16.00 -30.59
C THR A 760 -26.90 -15.55 -32.00
N THR A 761 -27.88 -15.31 -32.86
CA THR A 761 -27.72 -14.81 -34.23
C THR A 761 -28.39 -13.45 -34.41
N PHE A 762 -27.83 -12.61 -35.26
CA PHE A 762 -28.44 -11.33 -35.64
C PHE A 762 -28.20 -11.01 -37.12
N ALA A 763 -29.16 -10.34 -37.75
CA ALA A 763 -28.99 -9.78 -39.10
C ALA A 763 -28.45 -8.34 -39.00
N ALA A 764 -27.37 -8.04 -39.70
CA ALA A 764 -26.81 -6.69 -39.79
C ALA A 764 -26.73 -6.21 -41.24
N HIS A 765 -26.75 -4.89 -41.42
CA HIS A 765 -26.54 -4.26 -42.71
C HIS A 765 -25.07 -3.91 -42.93
N ALA A 766 -24.62 -3.97 -44.18
CA ALA A 766 -23.31 -3.48 -44.62
C ALA A 766 -23.01 -2.07 -44.07
N LEU A 767 -21.88 -1.93 -43.38
CA LEU A 767 -21.44 -0.64 -42.84
C LEU A 767 -20.75 0.19 -43.92
N GLY A 768 -21.24 1.42 -44.13
CA GLY A 768 -20.57 2.43 -44.95
C GLY A 768 -19.32 3.01 -44.26
N LYS A 769 -18.56 3.83 -45.00
CA LYS A 769 -17.41 4.55 -44.44
C LYS A 769 -17.84 5.46 -43.28
N GLY A 770 -17.20 5.31 -42.11
CA GLY A 770 -17.53 6.07 -40.91
C GLY A 770 -18.84 5.65 -40.23
N GLN A 771 -19.38 4.48 -40.60
CA GLN A 771 -20.47 3.83 -39.87
C GLN A 771 -19.91 2.70 -39.00
N HIS A 772 -20.45 2.58 -37.80
CA HIS A 772 -20.05 1.60 -36.80
C HIS A 772 -21.25 0.78 -36.34
N LEU A 773 -21.01 -0.44 -35.88
CA LEU A 773 -21.97 -1.22 -35.10
C LEU A 773 -21.34 -1.55 -33.74
N VAL A 774 -21.90 -0.98 -32.69
CA VAL A 774 -21.37 -1.09 -31.31
C VAL A 774 -22.27 -2.02 -30.51
N LEU A 775 -21.68 -3.04 -29.90
CA LEU A 775 -22.31 -3.84 -28.86
C LEU A 775 -22.46 -2.98 -27.59
N GLY A 776 -23.69 -2.83 -27.13
CA GLY A 776 -24.06 -2.11 -25.91
C GLY A 776 -24.75 -3.02 -24.90
N PHE A 777 -24.60 -2.66 -23.63
CA PHE A 777 -25.33 -3.22 -22.49
C PHE A 777 -26.05 -2.06 -21.76
N PRO A 778 -27.06 -2.34 -20.91
CA PRO A 778 -27.71 -1.30 -20.15
C PRO A 778 -26.72 -0.59 -19.22
N ASP A 779 -26.95 0.70 -18.93
CA ASP A 779 -26.16 1.42 -17.95
C ASP A 779 -26.18 0.69 -16.59
N GLY A 780 -25.00 0.39 -16.07
CA GLY A 780 -24.85 -0.12 -14.71
C GLY A 780 -25.20 0.97 -13.69
N LYS A 781 -25.58 0.54 -12.47
CA LYS A 781 -26.19 1.44 -11.48
C LYS A 781 -25.22 1.76 -10.35
N PRO A 782 -25.12 3.02 -9.88
CA PRO A 782 -24.40 3.32 -8.66
C PRO A 782 -25.08 2.63 -7.46
N LEU A 783 -24.29 1.94 -6.65
CA LEU A 783 -24.70 1.37 -5.37
C LEU A 783 -24.40 2.35 -4.24
N GLU A 784 -25.26 2.43 -3.23
CA GLU A 784 -24.96 3.20 -2.03
C GLU A 784 -23.78 2.57 -1.26
N ASN A 785 -22.82 3.41 -0.86
CA ASN A 785 -21.72 2.98 0.02
C ASN A 785 -22.23 2.87 1.47
N THR A 786 -22.77 1.71 1.81
CA THR A 786 -23.28 1.38 3.16
C THR A 786 -22.19 0.96 4.15
N ARG A 787 -20.90 1.03 3.77
CA ARG A 787 -19.78 0.59 4.61
C ARG A 787 -19.46 1.64 5.69
N PRO A 788 -19.30 1.24 6.97
CA PRO A 788 -18.72 2.11 7.99
C PRO A 788 -17.34 2.64 7.58
N ALA A 789 -17.12 3.95 7.72
CA ALA A 789 -15.91 4.64 7.26
C ALA A 789 -14.60 4.17 7.95
N ASN A 790 -14.70 3.44 9.05
CA ASN A 790 -13.59 2.94 9.85
C ASN A 790 -13.21 1.46 9.57
N LEU A 791 -13.90 0.75 8.67
CA LEU A 791 -13.55 -0.63 8.32
C LEU A 791 -12.59 -0.65 7.10
N PRO A 792 -11.51 -1.46 7.11
CA PRO A 792 -10.47 -1.43 6.08
C PRO A 792 -10.87 -2.13 4.78
N GLY A 793 -10.55 -1.52 3.63
CA GLY A 793 -10.76 -2.10 2.29
C GLY A 793 -11.72 -1.34 1.39
N MET A 794 -11.78 -1.75 0.13
CA MET A 794 -12.50 -1.06 -0.95
C MET A 794 -13.36 -2.05 -1.74
N ARG A 795 -14.32 -1.53 -2.52
CA ARG A 795 -14.90 -2.18 -3.69
C ARG A 795 -15.44 -1.11 -4.63
N ALA A 796 -15.65 -1.46 -5.89
CA ALA A 796 -16.47 -0.69 -6.80
C ALA A 796 -17.93 -0.75 -6.34
N TRP A 797 -18.50 0.39 -5.95
CA TRP A 797 -19.89 0.49 -5.54
C TRP A 797 -20.79 0.65 -6.75
N PHE A 798 -20.72 -0.32 -7.67
CA PHE A 798 -21.36 -0.25 -8.98
C PHE A 798 -21.94 -1.60 -9.37
N ASP A 799 -23.23 -1.60 -9.70
CA ASP A 799 -23.95 -2.77 -10.22
C ASP A 799 -23.74 -2.86 -11.73
N ALA A 800 -22.76 -3.65 -12.15
CA ALA A 800 -22.39 -3.83 -13.55
C ALA A 800 -23.44 -4.65 -14.33
N PRO A 801 -23.66 -4.35 -15.62
CA PRO A 801 -24.54 -5.15 -16.48
C PRO A 801 -23.90 -6.48 -16.93
N VAL A 802 -22.58 -6.62 -16.83
CA VAL A 802 -21.84 -7.88 -17.00
C VAL A 802 -21.25 -8.24 -15.65
N ARG A 803 -21.64 -9.40 -15.11
CA ARG A 803 -21.30 -9.86 -13.76
C ARG A 803 -20.46 -11.13 -13.85
N ASP A 804 -19.13 -11.06 -13.87
CA ASP A 804 -18.26 -9.89 -13.55
C ASP A 804 -17.28 -9.52 -14.68
N ALA A 805 -17.04 -10.42 -15.64
CA ALA A 805 -16.29 -10.16 -16.85
C ALA A 805 -16.84 -10.94 -18.04
N ALA A 806 -16.52 -10.53 -19.27
CA ALA A 806 -16.83 -11.31 -20.47
C ALA A 806 -15.77 -11.23 -21.57
N VAL A 807 -15.71 -12.27 -22.39
CA VAL A 807 -14.99 -12.32 -23.68
C VAL A 807 -16.02 -12.45 -24.79
N VAL A 808 -15.98 -11.55 -25.78
CA VAL A 808 -16.94 -11.52 -26.89
C VAL A 808 -16.29 -12.03 -28.17
N LEU A 809 -17.01 -12.89 -28.90
CA LEU A 809 -16.65 -13.34 -30.23
C LEU A 809 -17.79 -13.05 -31.22
N VAL A 810 -17.43 -12.63 -32.43
CA VAL A 810 -18.36 -12.39 -33.56
C VAL A 810 -17.91 -13.21 -34.74
N ASN A 811 -18.81 -14.00 -35.33
CA ASN A 811 -18.49 -14.92 -36.43
C ASN A 811 -17.28 -15.84 -36.12
N GLY A 812 -17.14 -16.26 -34.86
CA GLY A 812 -16.03 -17.07 -34.34
C GLY A 812 -14.70 -16.35 -34.12
N LYS A 813 -14.63 -15.02 -34.30
CA LYS A 813 -13.42 -14.20 -34.09
C LYS A 813 -13.51 -13.38 -32.81
N PRO A 814 -12.43 -13.24 -32.01
CA PRO A 814 -12.43 -12.37 -30.84
C PRO A 814 -12.72 -10.91 -31.20
N ALA A 815 -13.68 -10.30 -30.50
CA ALA A 815 -14.05 -8.89 -30.62
C ALA A 815 -13.44 -8.03 -29.51
N GLY A 816 -13.34 -8.57 -28.30
CA GLY A 816 -12.76 -7.88 -27.15
C GLY A 816 -13.18 -8.48 -25.82
N THR A 817 -12.86 -7.78 -24.75
CA THR A 817 -13.17 -8.14 -23.37
C THR A 817 -13.95 -7.03 -22.68
N LEU A 818 -14.88 -7.39 -21.80
CA LEU A 818 -15.75 -6.49 -21.06
C LEU A 818 -15.53 -6.73 -19.56
N TRP A 819 -14.93 -5.79 -18.86
CA TRP A 819 -14.56 -5.98 -17.44
C TRP A 819 -14.58 -4.68 -16.61
N HIS A 820 -14.86 -3.53 -17.22
CA HIS A 820 -15.16 -2.25 -16.55
C HIS A 820 -16.07 -1.36 -17.43
N PRO A 821 -16.68 -0.29 -16.88
CA PRO A 821 -17.39 0.71 -17.66
C PRO A 821 -16.47 1.47 -18.65
N PRO A 822 -16.95 1.85 -19.85
CA PRO A 822 -18.25 1.51 -20.40
C PRO A 822 -18.26 0.07 -20.91
N TYR A 823 -19.36 -0.65 -20.68
CA TYR A 823 -19.53 -2.02 -21.18
C TYR A 823 -19.96 -2.00 -22.66
N GLU A 824 -19.04 -1.59 -23.54
CA GLU A 824 -19.26 -1.48 -24.99
C GLU A 824 -18.11 -2.07 -25.81
N LEU A 825 -18.41 -2.60 -27.00
CA LEU A 825 -17.39 -3.03 -27.98
C LEU A 825 -17.77 -2.63 -29.41
N ASP A 826 -16.84 -2.05 -30.16
CA ASP A 826 -17.02 -1.80 -31.59
C ASP A 826 -16.81 -3.10 -32.39
N LEU A 827 -17.88 -3.62 -32.99
CA LEU A 827 -17.88 -4.88 -33.75
C LEU A 827 -17.64 -4.68 -35.26
N SER A 828 -17.44 -3.45 -35.72
CA SER A 828 -17.54 -3.07 -37.14
C SER A 828 -16.58 -3.80 -38.07
N SER A 829 -15.44 -4.25 -37.55
CA SER A 829 -14.43 -5.00 -38.33
C SER A 829 -14.73 -6.51 -38.46
N LEU A 830 -15.74 -7.03 -37.75
CA LEU A 830 -16.06 -8.45 -37.64
C LEU A 830 -17.43 -8.83 -38.20
N VAL A 831 -18.34 -7.84 -38.32
CA VAL A 831 -19.66 -8.05 -38.90
C VAL A 831 -19.66 -8.03 -40.42
N LYS A 832 -20.59 -8.77 -41.00
CA LYS A 832 -20.87 -8.83 -42.44
C LYS A 832 -22.35 -8.51 -42.69
N ASP A 833 -22.68 -8.19 -43.93
CA ASP A 833 -24.08 -8.03 -44.37
C ASP A 833 -24.83 -9.38 -44.24
N GLY A 834 -26.08 -9.32 -43.77
CA GLY A 834 -26.90 -10.51 -43.47
C GLY A 834 -26.60 -11.13 -42.10
N ASP A 835 -26.69 -12.46 -42.01
CA ASP A 835 -26.69 -13.20 -40.75
C ASP A 835 -25.30 -13.35 -40.12
N ASN A 836 -25.17 -12.91 -38.87
CA ASN A 836 -23.97 -12.98 -38.04
C ASN A 836 -24.24 -13.84 -36.79
N THR A 837 -23.21 -14.49 -36.26
CA THR A 837 -23.24 -15.10 -34.91
C THR A 837 -22.50 -14.23 -33.90
N ILE A 838 -23.00 -14.18 -32.67
CA ILE A 838 -22.31 -13.61 -31.52
C ILE A 838 -22.27 -14.64 -30.38
N GLU A 839 -21.12 -14.73 -29.72
CA GLU A 839 -20.89 -15.51 -28.51
C GLU A 839 -20.34 -14.58 -27.43
N VAL A 840 -21.02 -14.50 -26.29
CA VAL A 840 -20.59 -13.76 -25.10
C VAL A 840 -20.28 -14.77 -24.01
N ARG A 841 -18.99 -14.98 -23.75
CA ARG A 841 -18.50 -15.83 -22.66
C ARG A 841 -18.46 -15.00 -21.40
N VAL A 842 -19.39 -15.21 -20.47
CA VAL A 842 -19.47 -14.48 -19.21
C VAL A 842 -18.80 -15.31 -18.10
N PHE A 843 -18.05 -14.64 -17.24
CA PHE A 843 -17.32 -15.24 -16.13
C PHE A 843 -17.64 -14.46 -14.86
N ASN A 844 -17.98 -15.16 -13.78
CA ASN A 844 -18.23 -14.56 -12.47
C ASN A 844 -17.05 -14.78 -11.51
N THR A 845 -17.30 -14.51 -10.24
CA THR A 845 -16.42 -14.79 -9.10
C THR A 845 -16.62 -16.21 -8.55
N ALA A 846 -15.62 -16.71 -7.82
CA ALA A 846 -15.67 -18.03 -7.16
C ALA A 846 -16.56 -18.06 -5.89
N THR A 847 -17.09 -16.91 -5.46
CA THR A 847 -17.94 -16.79 -4.27
C THR A 847 -19.24 -17.60 -4.35
N ASN A 848 -19.78 -17.90 -5.54
CA ASN A 848 -21.06 -18.64 -5.65
C ASN A 848 -20.87 -20.12 -5.34
N GLU A 849 -19.80 -20.72 -5.85
CA GLU A 849 -19.42 -22.10 -5.51
C GLU A 849 -19.04 -22.22 -4.03
N MET A 850 -18.27 -21.26 -3.51
CA MET A 850 -17.96 -21.18 -2.07
C MET A 850 -19.23 -21.06 -1.20
N ALA A 851 -20.24 -20.32 -1.64
CA ALA A 851 -21.55 -20.23 -0.96
C ALA A 851 -22.42 -21.50 -1.09
N GLY A 852 -22.05 -22.43 -1.98
CA GLY A 852 -22.65 -23.76 -2.08
C GLY A 852 -22.06 -24.78 -1.09
N HIS A 853 -20.96 -24.44 -0.42
CA HIS A 853 -20.22 -25.33 0.49
C HIS A 853 -20.50 -25.01 1.97
N PRO A 854 -20.42 -26.02 2.87
CA PRO A 854 -20.41 -25.76 4.31
C PRO A 854 -19.12 -25.03 4.73
N PRO A 855 -19.13 -24.22 5.80
CA PRO A 855 -17.92 -23.61 6.34
C PRO A 855 -16.85 -24.64 6.71
N VAL A 856 -15.58 -24.31 6.46
CA VAL A 856 -14.44 -25.18 6.77
C VAL A 856 -14.24 -25.30 8.29
N ASP A 857 -14.20 -26.53 8.80
CA ASP A 857 -13.91 -26.80 10.21
C ASP A 857 -12.41 -26.87 10.47
N TYR A 858 -11.87 -25.84 11.13
CA TYR A 858 -10.47 -25.76 11.54
C TYR A 858 -10.20 -26.32 12.95
N THR A 859 -11.17 -26.97 13.61
CA THR A 859 -11.03 -27.40 15.02
C THR A 859 -9.84 -28.34 15.23
N ALA A 860 -9.68 -29.37 14.39
CA ALA A 860 -8.56 -30.31 14.50
C ALA A 860 -7.20 -29.63 14.20
N LEU A 861 -7.16 -28.73 13.22
CA LEU A 861 -5.99 -27.94 12.87
C LEU A 861 -5.54 -27.04 14.04
N LYS A 862 -6.50 -26.31 14.65
CA LYS A 862 -6.27 -25.46 15.82
C LYS A 862 -5.84 -26.26 17.06
N ALA A 863 -6.34 -27.49 17.22
CA ALA A 863 -5.90 -28.39 18.30
C ALA A 863 -4.44 -28.86 18.13
N THR A 864 -3.97 -29.03 16.89
CA THR A 864 -2.58 -29.45 16.59
C THR A 864 -1.59 -28.29 16.59
N TYR A 865 -1.93 -27.16 15.97
CA TYR A 865 -1.00 -26.05 15.73
C TYR A 865 -1.27 -24.81 16.60
N GLY A 866 -2.36 -24.78 17.38
CA GLY A 866 -2.85 -23.59 18.07
C GLY A 866 -3.71 -22.70 17.18
N ASP A 867 -4.44 -21.76 17.80
CA ASP A 867 -5.31 -20.84 17.06
C ASP A 867 -4.53 -19.64 16.52
N ARG A 868 -4.03 -19.75 15.28
CA ARG A 868 -3.14 -18.75 14.65
C ARG A 868 -3.87 -17.71 13.80
N PHE A 869 -5.12 -17.97 13.41
CA PHE A 869 -5.87 -17.17 12.46
C PHE A 869 -7.38 -17.29 12.67
N GLN A 870 -8.10 -16.21 12.33
CA GLN A 870 -9.54 -16.25 12.15
C GLN A 870 -9.81 -15.76 10.74
N MET A 871 -10.39 -16.61 9.89
CA MET A 871 -10.86 -16.19 8.55
C MET A 871 -11.91 -15.09 8.72
N GLN A 872 -11.74 -13.95 8.05
CA GLN A 872 -12.64 -12.80 8.18
C GLN A 872 -13.82 -12.92 7.22
N ASP A 873 -14.97 -12.40 7.65
CA ASP A 873 -16.20 -12.25 6.83
C ASP A 873 -16.75 -13.56 6.21
N MET A 874 -16.32 -14.74 6.68
CA MET A 874 -16.82 -16.04 6.18
C MET A 874 -18.31 -16.25 6.47
N ASP A 875 -18.86 -15.56 7.47
CA ASP A 875 -20.29 -15.49 7.79
C ASP A 875 -21.10 -14.68 6.77
N LYS A 876 -20.44 -13.95 5.86
CA LYS A 876 -21.02 -13.07 4.83
C LYS A 876 -20.82 -13.60 3.41
N ILE A 877 -20.49 -14.89 3.29
CA ILE A 877 -20.41 -15.60 2.02
C ILE A 877 -21.84 -15.88 1.55
N ASP A 878 -22.21 -15.24 0.45
CA ASP A 878 -23.49 -15.39 -0.23
C ASP A 878 -23.24 -15.58 -1.72
N ALA A 879 -24.19 -16.23 -2.42
CA ALA A 879 -24.19 -16.28 -3.87
C ALA A 879 -24.45 -14.88 -4.44
N ALA A 880 -23.47 -14.31 -5.13
CA ALA A 880 -23.57 -13.09 -5.90
C ALA A 880 -24.38 -13.32 -7.18
N THR A 881 -25.12 -12.31 -7.63
CA THR A 881 -25.88 -12.40 -8.88
C THR A 881 -24.93 -12.44 -10.08
N SER A 882 -25.10 -13.39 -11.00
CA SER A 882 -24.13 -13.62 -12.10
C SER A 882 -24.79 -13.80 -13.46
N GLY A 883 -24.08 -13.39 -14.52
CA GLY A 883 -24.58 -13.35 -15.89
C GLY A 883 -24.51 -11.97 -16.52
N MET A 884 -25.31 -11.75 -17.57
CA MET A 884 -25.44 -10.45 -18.23
C MET A 884 -26.88 -9.94 -18.16
N VAL A 885 -27.04 -8.66 -17.80
CA VAL A 885 -28.32 -7.98 -17.66
C VAL A 885 -28.72 -7.37 -19.01
N GLY A 886 -29.91 -7.71 -19.50
CA GLY A 886 -30.45 -7.18 -20.75
C GLY A 886 -31.28 -5.89 -20.59
N PRO A 887 -31.68 -5.24 -21.70
CA PRO A 887 -31.44 -5.67 -23.09
C PRO A 887 -29.98 -5.47 -23.53
N VAL A 888 -29.43 -6.45 -24.25
CA VAL A 888 -28.15 -6.32 -24.95
C VAL A 888 -28.46 -5.82 -26.37
N THR A 889 -27.80 -4.76 -26.81
CA THR A 889 -28.10 -4.07 -28.09
C THR A 889 -26.91 -4.05 -29.02
N LEU A 890 -27.18 -3.96 -30.32
CA LEU A 890 -26.22 -3.55 -31.33
C LEU A 890 -26.68 -2.21 -31.91
N ASP A 891 -25.98 -1.15 -31.55
CA ASP A 891 -26.29 0.22 -31.89
C ASP A 891 -25.51 0.65 -33.13
N TYR A 892 -26.23 1.03 -34.19
CA TYR A 892 -25.60 1.70 -35.32
C TYR A 892 -25.17 3.10 -34.88
N ARG A 893 -23.90 3.44 -35.14
CA ARG A 893 -23.33 4.76 -34.84
C ARG A 893 -22.61 5.32 -36.05
N THR A 894 -22.42 6.64 -36.10
CA THR A 894 -21.69 7.34 -37.15
C THR A 894 -20.61 8.23 -36.56
N GLU A 895 -19.48 8.39 -37.27
CA GLU A 895 -18.48 9.38 -36.90
C GLU A 895 -19.07 10.79 -36.97
N SER A 896 -19.03 11.51 -35.85
CA SER A 896 -19.36 12.94 -35.76
C SER A 896 -18.44 13.75 -36.66
N LYS A 897 -18.99 14.73 -37.39
CA LYS A 897 -18.25 15.63 -38.29
C LYS A 897 -17.37 16.64 -37.55
#